data_AF-A0A348AXX6-F1
#
_entry.id   AF-A0A348AXX6-F1
#
_cell.length_a   1.000
_cell.length_b   1.000
_cell.length_c   1.000
_cell.angle_alpha   90.00
_cell.angle_beta   90.00
_cell.angle_gamma   90.00
#
_symmetry.space_group_name_H-M   'P 1'
#
loop_
_entity.id
_entity.type
_entity.pdbx_description
1 polymer ?
#
loop_
_entity_poly.entity_id
_entity_poly.type
_entity_poly.pdbx_seq_one_letter_code
_entity_poly.pdbx_strand_id
1 'polypeptide(L)'
;MALQERRAAVTSSDILSAHAISSPALAAAAINFAASFHRDARTCCSAHERSQLQKVYRDKILANDKFTANIAAAFLSVLGPNAGRNDAGAERERWGDFDRLAQRGKNMRDRESQHLQHQSGIIAAWGPRCFEYYGWHVLPLPLLRQVHDLAVLIPSWDDAVELLNSRMLLRHELRVLHGNNKALRIGEHSAASKVQDSRSPVERTDIVAALDWARANATSAAARQAVKEAAQGMNGTPINTFGLKRDCYGMVVPSVGPYDPDGDDDNDEDVVDVSPRPAKHIKLSAAEPLRLMFPGSLSHVQACQRHDTDGEKASTAPIRSNKLSQSKQPELDTAAESLRTRHIHNERINEPLDEVSDCSLSLQTIAVGGGSAQEETPDQDVEHAHPEVEITSAISSELRKVDERTDGIRIGRVIMRRSHCMVREQDNQTNEEGTGEVQSQRDRRARDLGKDMETDMDIDSQLEEMLDIHALEAQRNHEEMSDGEDVVAGVAGPGTPTHRAAEEGGCREKEAENAKTDEEQVQDKAALDQAGNTNTNREVENAAPKAHSQEGALRASRTGTIVERTVELHSTHSIHQRASVNTTAPTVARSSDSDDSDSLHSPTALQNLQAYIDTRTHQLTQVLSQLNSTPDVRHHAQLQLDWLSPQRWASVYVEPEHHMGATSSASSDSADIWCLDWDTFHQYADSNHVFRRPVVIKQKFQDSGMYEVDRYVDMLWQRFPEQHIEVQNSITGTSRLMSMAEYCSTALTVTEAGTSLSDNTTSVSNAVNLRCLARADEPLLTRLERFQLLSTLASRVAGTIGRTEHSPPSNLESLLGFDALSFADAFSSSHANLFGGSWVRCLDGLKIYAIAADLDAEDWRRFADEGYKWSPRGKGRLIALEEDDVLFIPPGLRAIHASFTPEPCLMEGGMLWDECAIPEILDELLWIARHQAGTVQPLEFQLSSLIDALEQWLNENNHINQSSPSHTAAEERQTLKASIQSLRDCLSGRSAAFPS
;
A
#
# COMPACT_ATOMS: atom_id res chain seq x y z
N MET A 1 58.75 -13.64 29.90
CA MET A 1 58.58 -14.75 28.95
C MET A 1 57.65 -15.82 29.51
N ALA A 2 58.05 -16.71 30.43
CA ALA A 2 57.17 -17.83 30.88
C ALA A 2 55.73 -17.45 31.31
N LEU A 3 55.53 -16.31 31.99
CA LEU A 3 54.21 -15.80 32.39
C LEU A 3 53.38 -15.18 31.24
N GLN A 4 54.02 -14.91 30.11
CA GLN A 4 53.48 -14.34 28.88
C GLN A 4 53.18 -15.46 27.88
N GLU A 5 54.06 -16.47 27.79
CA GLU A 5 53.82 -17.73 27.09
C GLU A 5 52.61 -18.49 27.71
N ARG A 6 52.49 -18.51 29.04
CA ARG A 6 51.27 -19.01 29.72
C ARG A 6 49.99 -18.22 29.43
N ARG A 7 50.08 -16.96 28.98
CA ARG A 7 48.89 -16.20 28.52
C ARG A 7 48.57 -16.48 27.05
N ALA A 8 49.57 -16.69 26.19
CA ALA A 8 49.38 -17.08 24.79
C ALA A 8 48.81 -18.52 24.65
N ALA A 9 49.23 -19.45 25.51
CA ALA A 9 48.80 -20.85 25.45
C ALA A 9 47.32 -21.08 25.82
N VAL A 10 46.72 -20.21 26.64
CA VAL A 10 45.32 -20.36 27.08
C VAL A 10 44.33 -19.91 25.98
N THR A 11 44.66 -18.85 25.24
CA THR A 11 43.75 -18.22 24.26
C THR A 11 43.44 -19.06 23.02
N SER A 12 44.09 -20.21 22.82
CA SER A 12 43.87 -21.08 21.65
C SER A 12 43.03 -22.33 21.92
N SER A 13 42.62 -22.60 23.17
CA SER A 13 41.88 -23.84 23.52
C SER A 13 40.36 -23.65 23.54
N ASP A 14 39.86 -22.45 23.83
CA ASP A 14 38.43 -22.21 24.08
C ASP A 14 37.57 -22.20 22.81
N ILE A 15 38.18 -22.00 21.64
CA ILE A 15 37.48 -21.86 20.34
C ILE A 15 36.82 -23.18 19.92
N LEU A 16 37.38 -24.34 20.32
CA LEU A 16 36.84 -25.66 19.98
C LEU A 16 35.68 -26.12 20.88
N SER A 17 35.36 -25.40 21.96
CA SER A 17 34.25 -25.77 22.85
C SER A 17 32.86 -25.32 22.36
N ALA A 18 32.79 -24.48 21.32
CA ALA A 18 31.54 -23.83 20.90
C ALA A 18 30.50 -24.79 20.28
N HIS A 19 30.93 -25.90 19.68
CA HIS A 19 30.03 -26.88 19.04
C HIS A 19 29.38 -27.89 19.99
N ALA A 20 29.62 -27.79 21.31
CA ALA A 20 29.08 -28.73 22.30
C ALA A 20 27.67 -28.35 22.83
N ILE A 21 27.05 -27.28 22.31
CA ILE A 21 25.83 -26.69 22.88
C ILE A 21 24.56 -27.51 22.57
N SER A 22 24.54 -28.25 21.46
CA SER A 22 23.42 -29.09 20.98
C SER A 22 23.09 -30.33 21.83
N SER A 23 23.38 -30.32 23.13
CA SER A 23 22.99 -31.38 24.06
C SER A 23 21.60 -31.10 24.64
N PRO A 24 20.61 -32.00 24.48
CA PRO A 24 19.27 -31.82 25.06
C PRO A 24 19.29 -31.65 26.59
N ALA A 25 20.29 -32.20 27.28
CA ALA A 25 20.49 -32.00 28.71
C ALA A 25 20.84 -30.54 29.08
N LEU A 26 21.49 -29.81 28.17
CA LEU A 26 21.86 -28.41 28.35
C LEU A 26 20.64 -27.49 28.18
N ALA A 27 19.82 -27.77 27.17
CA ALA A 27 18.53 -27.11 26.98
C ALA A 27 17.60 -27.34 28.18
N ALA A 28 17.46 -28.60 28.62
CA ALA A 28 16.69 -28.94 29.81
C ALA A 28 17.22 -28.26 31.07
N ALA A 29 18.55 -28.13 31.26
CA ALA A 29 19.13 -27.43 32.40
C ALA A 29 18.76 -25.93 32.40
N ALA A 30 18.81 -25.27 31.25
CA ALA A 30 18.44 -23.86 31.13
C ALA A 30 16.94 -23.60 31.32
N ILE A 31 16.07 -24.45 30.75
CA ILE A 31 14.62 -24.40 30.96
C ILE A 31 14.27 -24.59 32.45
N ASN A 32 14.88 -25.57 33.13
CA ASN A 32 14.68 -25.78 34.58
C ASN A 32 15.21 -24.60 35.42
N PHE A 33 16.28 -23.93 34.97
CA PHE A 33 16.81 -22.73 35.62
C PHE A 33 15.85 -21.54 35.50
N ALA A 34 15.30 -21.30 34.31
CA ALA A 34 14.27 -20.29 34.05
C ALA A 34 12.98 -20.56 34.86
N ALA A 35 12.48 -21.80 34.84
CA ALA A 35 11.31 -22.21 35.61
C ALA A 35 11.51 -22.02 37.13
N SER A 36 12.73 -22.28 37.62
CA SER A 36 13.08 -22.04 39.02
C SER A 36 13.11 -20.55 39.36
N PHE A 37 13.68 -19.70 38.48
CA PHE A 37 13.65 -18.24 38.67
C PHE A 37 12.21 -17.71 38.75
N HIS A 38 11.35 -18.08 37.80
CA HIS A 38 9.96 -17.63 37.77
C HIS A 38 9.20 -18.02 39.05
N ARG A 39 9.35 -19.27 39.51
CA ARG A 39 8.73 -19.74 40.76
C ARG A 39 9.21 -18.91 41.96
N ASP A 40 10.52 -18.76 42.12
CA ASP A 40 11.10 -18.05 43.26
C ASP A 40 10.79 -16.53 43.19
N ALA A 41 10.62 -15.97 41.98
CA ALA A 41 10.20 -14.58 41.76
C ALA A 41 8.73 -14.34 42.13
N ARG A 42 7.84 -15.32 41.93
CA ARG A 42 6.44 -15.25 42.39
C ARG A 42 6.29 -15.38 43.91
N THR A 43 7.32 -15.82 44.64
CA THR A 43 7.35 -15.81 46.10
C THR A 43 7.94 -14.53 46.71
N CYS A 44 8.37 -13.56 45.91
CA CYS A 44 8.86 -12.27 46.39
C CYS A 44 7.70 -11.28 46.58
N CYS A 45 7.41 -10.90 47.83
CA CYS A 45 6.34 -9.95 48.16
C CYS A 45 6.76 -8.48 47.98
N SER A 46 8.06 -8.20 47.95
CA SER A 46 8.63 -6.85 47.88
C SER A 46 9.67 -6.68 46.77
N ALA A 47 9.86 -5.43 46.34
CA ALA A 47 10.94 -5.06 45.42
C ALA A 47 12.34 -5.36 46.00
N HIS A 48 12.50 -5.33 47.33
CA HIS A 48 13.76 -5.68 47.98
C HIS A 48 14.07 -7.17 47.84
N GLU A 49 13.12 -8.05 48.18
CA GLU A 49 13.28 -9.51 48.00
C GLU A 49 13.54 -9.86 46.53
N ARG A 50 12.83 -9.21 45.61
CA ARG A 50 13.05 -9.40 44.16
C ARG A 50 14.45 -8.99 43.74
N SER A 51 14.99 -7.88 44.28
CA SER A 51 16.38 -7.46 44.04
C SER A 51 17.42 -8.43 44.64
N GLN A 52 17.18 -8.97 45.83
CA GLN A 52 18.03 -10.01 46.42
C GLN A 52 17.99 -11.30 45.60
N LEU A 53 16.81 -11.71 45.11
CA LEU A 53 16.66 -12.85 44.21
C LEU A 53 17.43 -12.64 42.91
N GLN A 54 17.35 -11.44 42.31
CA GLN A 54 18.12 -11.09 41.11
C GLN A 54 19.63 -11.25 41.34
N LYS A 55 20.16 -10.82 42.49
CA LYS A 55 21.57 -11.02 42.87
C LYS A 55 21.95 -12.49 43.08
N VAL A 56 21.10 -13.26 43.75
CA VAL A 56 21.27 -14.72 43.91
C VAL A 56 21.29 -15.43 42.56
N TYR A 57 20.44 -15.01 41.61
CA TYR A 57 20.38 -15.62 40.28
C TYR A 57 21.53 -15.18 39.36
N ARG A 58 21.94 -13.90 39.40
CA ARG A 58 23.19 -13.42 38.80
C ARG A 58 24.38 -14.29 39.24
N ASP A 59 24.51 -14.52 40.55
CA ASP A 59 25.64 -15.28 41.10
C ASP A 59 25.57 -16.77 40.76
N LYS A 60 24.37 -17.39 40.70
CA LYS A 60 24.18 -18.76 40.17
C LYS A 60 24.60 -18.89 38.69
N ILE A 61 24.35 -17.86 37.88
CA ILE A 61 24.73 -17.81 36.46
C ILE A 61 26.26 -17.60 36.33
N LEU A 62 26.87 -16.73 37.13
CA LEU A 62 28.33 -16.54 37.14
C LEU A 62 29.11 -17.75 37.66
N ALA A 63 28.50 -18.59 38.50
CA ALA A 63 29.12 -19.79 39.06
C ALA A 63 29.11 -21.03 38.12
N ASN A 64 28.59 -20.91 36.89
CA ASN A 64 28.57 -22.00 35.90
C ASN A 64 29.12 -21.47 34.56
N ASP A 65 30.04 -22.18 33.90
CA ASP A 65 30.62 -21.71 32.62
C ASP A 65 29.87 -22.22 31.37
N LYS A 66 29.20 -23.37 31.45
CA LYS A 66 28.94 -24.23 30.27
C LYS A 66 27.78 -23.84 29.36
N PHE A 67 26.85 -23.01 29.84
CA PHE A 67 25.61 -22.65 29.11
C PHE A 67 25.08 -21.25 29.46
N THR A 68 25.83 -20.52 30.30
CA THR A 68 25.35 -19.36 31.03
C THR A 68 25.45 -18.07 30.23
N ALA A 69 26.18 -18.06 29.12
CA ALA A 69 26.09 -16.98 28.13
C ALA A 69 24.65 -16.83 27.60
N ASN A 70 24.01 -17.94 27.21
CA ASN A 70 22.64 -17.94 26.69
C ASN A 70 21.61 -17.58 27.77
N ILE A 71 21.77 -18.11 29.00
CA ILE A 71 20.90 -17.73 30.12
C ILE A 71 21.10 -16.26 30.49
N ALA A 72 22.34 -15.76 30.61
CA ALA A 72 22.61 -14.36 30.92
C ALA A 72 22.02 -13.44 29.83
N ALA A 73 22.12 -13.81 28.56
CA ALA A 73 21.55 -13.06 27.44
C ALA A 73 20.00 -13.02 27.46
N ALA A 74 19.35 -14.06 27.97
CA ALA A 74 17.91 -14.13 28.20
C ALA A 74 17.47 -13.38 29.47
N PHE A 75 18.29 -13.45 30.53
CA PHE A 75 18.01 -12.86 31.83
C PHE A 75 18.37 -11.38 31.92
N LEU A 76 19.19 -10.82 31.01
CA LEU A 76 19.64 -9.42 31.05
C LEU A 76 18.48 -8.42 31.06
N SER A 77 17.39 -8.73 30.35
CA SER A 77 16.13 -7.96 30.37
C SER A 77 15.36 -8.14 31.68
N VAL A 78 15.23 -9.39 32.17
CA VAL A 78 14.39 -9.77 33.32
C VAL A 78 15.03 -9.42 34.68
N LEU A 79 16.36 -9.44 34.76
CA LEU A 79 17.12 -8.89 35.89
C LEU A 79 17.22 -7.35 35.79
N GLY A 80 17.20 -6.82 34.56
CA GLY A 80 17.01 -5.41 34.23
C GLY A 80 18.29 -4.55 34.26
N PRO A 81 18.48 -3.62 33.30
CA PRO A 81 19.69 -2.80 33.17
C PRO A 81 19.88 -1.72 34.26
N ASN A 82 18.98 -1.69 35.25
CA ASN A 82 19.05 -0.82 36.43
C ASN A 82 19.53 -1.57 37.69
N ALA A 83 19.45 -2.91 37.72
CA ALA A 83 20.01 -3.69 38.81
C ALA A 83 21.54 -3.49 38.83
N GLY A 84 22.08 -3.05 39.97
CA GLY A 84 23.50 -2.71 40.10
C GLY A 84 23.88 -1.25 39.91
N ARG A 85 23.02 -0.37 39.36
CA ARG A 85 23.38 1.07 39.21
C ARG A 85 23.68 1.73 40.56
N ASN A 86 22.84 1.44 41.56
CA ASN A 86 22.95 1.97 42.92
C ASN A 86 23.84 1.11 43.84
N ASP A 87 24.32 -0.05 43.36
CA ASP A 87 25.23 -0.91 44.13
C ASP A 87 26.66 -0.37 44.12
N ALA A 88 27.34 -0.49 45.26
CA ALA A 88 28.71 -0.03 45.46
C ALA A 88 29.73 -1.18 45.43
N GLY A 89 30.94 -0.89 44.96
CA GLY A 89 32.09 -1.81 45.02
C GLY A 89 31.86 -3.12 44.26
N ALA A 90 32.14 -4.26 44.93
CA ALA A 90 32.18 -5.59 44.32
C ALA A 90 30.85 -6.04 43.69
N GLU A 91 29.70 -5.53 44.15
CA GLU A 91 28.40 -5.83 43.53
C GLU A 91 28.30 -5.26 42.10
N ARG A 92 28.84 -4.04 41.88
CA ARG A 92 28.92 -3.43 40.55
C ARG A 92 29.88 -4.19 39.63
N GLU A 93 30.95 -4.76 40.18
CA GLU A 93 31.89 -5.61 39.44
C GLU A 93 31.20 -6.90 38.96
N ARG A 94 30.45 -7.60 39.84
CA ARG A 94 29.65 -8.79 39.48
C ARG A 94 28.58 -8.49 38.43
N TRP A 95 27.90 -7.35 38.50
CA TRP A 95 26.97 -6.93 37.44
C TRP A 95 27.71 -6.70 36.12
N GLY A 96 28.90 -6.11 36.15
CA GLY A 96 29.75 -5.96 34.96
C GLY A 96 30.23 -7.29 34.35
N ASP A 97 30.50 -8.33 35.16
CA ASP A 97 30.79 -9.68 34.65
C ASP A 97 29.56 -10.36 34.06
N PHE A 98 28.39 -10.17 34.69
CA PHE A 98 27.13 -10.67 34.16
C PHE A 98 26.79 -10.02 32.81
N ASP A 99 26.98 -8.70 32.67
CA ASP A 99 26.83 -7.98 31.40
C ASP A 99 27.79 -8.52 30.33
N ARG A 100 29.07 -8.73 30.67
CA ARG A 100 30.06 -9.34 29.76
C ARG A 100 29.60 -10.72 29.26
N LEU A 101 29.08 -11.55 30.16
CA LEU A 101 28.58 -12.89 29.86
C LEU A 101 27.30 -12.85 29.01
N ALA A 102 26.36 -11.96 29.32
CA ALA A 102 25.13 -11.74 28.56
C ALA A 102 25.41 -11.22 27.14
N GLN A 103 26.36 -10.30 26.98
CA GLN A 103 26.79 -9.83 25.66
C GLN A 103 27.49 -10.93 24.86
N ARG A 104 28.24 -11.85 25.50
CA ARG A 104 28.78 -13.04 24.82
C ARG A 104 27.65 -13.93 24.28
N GLY A 105 26.57 -14.12 25.03
CA GLY A 105 25.38 -14.87 24.58
C GLY A 105 24.64 -14.19 23.44
N LYS A 106 24.36 -12.88 23.54
CA LYS A 106 23.72 -12.10 22.47
C LYS A 106 24.48 -12.15 21.13
N ASN A 107 25.79 -12.38 21.15
CA ASN A 107 26.62 -12.52 19.95
C ASN A 107 26.66 -13.95 19.38
N MET A 108 26.04 -14.95 20.03
CA MET A 108 25.95 -16.30 19.48
C MET A 108 25.00 -16.33 18.28
N ARG A 109 25.52 -16.77 17.13
CA ARG A 109 24.78 -16.89 15.86
C ARG A 109 24.11 -18.25 15.65
N ASP A 110 24.38 -19.19 16.54
CA ASP A 110 23.76 -20.51 16.51
C ASP A 110 22.24 -20.42 16.75
N ARG A 111 21.48 -21.12 15.91
CA ARG A 111 20.02 -21.16 15.93
C ARG A 111 19.48 -21.82 17.20
N GLU A 112 20.13 -22.87 17.70
CA GLU A 112 19.69 -23.56 18.91
C GLU A 112 19.92 -22.70 20.16
N SER A 113 21.10 -22.06 20.24
CA SER A 113 21.44 -21.08 21.29
C SER A 113 20.47 -19.91 21.35
N GLN A 114 20.13 -19.29 20.21
CA GLN A 114 19.15 -18.20 20.18
C GLN A 114 17.73 -18.68 20.52
N HIS A 115 17.35 -19.89 20.12
CA HIS A 115 16.05 -20.47 20.46
C HIS A 115 15.96 -20.71 21.97
N LEU A 116 16.96 -21.36 22.55
CA LEU A 116 17.05 -21.61 23.99
C LEU A 116 17.11 -20.31 24.81
N GLN A 117 17.80 -19.27 24.31
CA GLN A 117 17.79 -17.93 24.91
C GLN A 117 16.37 -17.38 24.99
N HIS A 118 15.65 -17.29 23.85
CA HIS A 118 14.31 -16.71 23.84
C HIS A 118 13.30 -17.56 24.63
N GLN A 119 13.35 -18.91 24.56
CA GLN A 119 12.58 -19.80 25.43
C GLN A 119 12.84 -19.52 26.92
N SER A 120 14.11 -19.42 27.32
CA SER A 120 14.49 -19.20 28.72
C SER A 120 14.00 -17.85 29.25
N GLY A 121 13.98 -16.80 28.42
CA GLY A 121 13.47 -15.48 28.81
C GLY A 121 11.95 -15.47 29.01
N ILE A 122 11.19 -16.08 28.09
CA ILE A 122 9.72 -16.19 28.21
C ILE A 122 9.35 -17.01 29.47
N ILE A 123 10.02 -18.14 29.68
CA ILE A 123 9.80 -19.00 30.87
C ILE A 123 10.21 -18.29 32.17
N ALA A 124 11.23 -17.42 32.15
CA ALA A 124 11.62 -16.64 33.32
C ALA A 124 10.62 -15.52 33.66
N ALA A 125 9.96 -14.94 32.66
CA ALA A 125 8.90 -13.94 32.84
C ALA A 125 7.57 -14.62 33.24
N TRP A 126 6.93 -15.31 32.30
CA TRP A 126 5.54 -15.79 32.42
C TRP A 126 5.41 -17.21 33.00
N GLY A 127 6.48 -18.01 32.94
CA GLY A 127 6.54 -19.35 33.53
C GLY A 127 6.47 -20.49 32.50
N PRO A 128 6.83 -21.72 32.90
CA PRO A 128 6.87 -22.86 31.99
C PRO A 128 5.46 -23.34 31.59
N ARG A 129 4.48 -23.24 32.50
CA ARG A 129 3.17 -23.91 32.32
C ARG A 129 2.34 -23.33 31.18
N CYS A 130 2.23 -22.00 31.07
CA CYS A 130 1.56 -21.36 29.93
C CYS A 130 2.35 -21.59 28.62
N PHE A 131 3.68 -21.49 28.67
CA PHE A 131 4.56 -21.73 27.52
C PHE A 131 4.46 -23.16 26.94
N GLU A 132 4.30 -24.16 27.80
CA GLU A 132 4.03 -25.56 27.43
C GLU A 132 2.56 -25.78 27.00
N TYR A 133 1.61 -25.07 27.60
CA TYR A 133 0.18 -25.17 27.29
C TYR A 133 -0.17 -24.64 25.90
N TYR A 134 0.39 -23.51 25.48
CA TYR A 134 0.18 -22.95 24.13
C TYR A 134 1.13 -23.51 23.06
N GLY A 135 1.94 -24.51 23.39
CA GLY A 135 2.89 -25.11 22.44
C GLY A 135 4.01 -24.15 22.00
N TRP A 136 4.19 -22.99 22.64
CA TRP A 136 5.09 -21.94 22.15
C TRP A 136 6.58 -22.36 22.08
N HIS A 137 6.93 -23.48 22.70
CA HIS A 137 8.22 -24.14 22.56
C HIS A 137 8.55 -24.61 21.13
N VAL A 138 7.58 -24.80 20.22
CA VAL A 138 7.84 -25.13 18.80
C VAL A 138 7.87 -23.92 17.85
N LEU A 139 7.68 -22.68 18.35
CA LEU A 139 7.62 -21.50 17.48
C LEU A 139 8.92 -21.29 16.68
N PRO A 140 8.84 -20.81 15.42
CA PRO A 140 10.01 -20.40 14.67
C PRO A 140 10.76 -19.27 15.39
N LEU A 141 12.10 -19.29 15.29
CA LEU A 141 12.97 -18.34 15.99
C LEU A 141 12.59 -16.85 15.86
N PRO A 142 12.15 -16.32 14.69
CA PRO A 142 11.70 -14.93 14.60
C PRO A 142 10.45 -14.62 15.43
N LEU A 143 9.48 -15.54 15.47
CA LEU A 143 8.24 -15.36 16.23
C LEU A 143 8.47 -15.59 17.73
N LEU A 144 9.28 -16.58 18.09
CA LEU A 144 9.74 -16.78 19.46
C LEU A 144 10.48 -15.55 20.01
N ARG A 145 11.26 -14.85 19.17
CA ARG A 145 11.87 -13.56 19.53
C ARG A 145 10.82 -12.47 19.78
N GLN A 146 9.78 -12.37 18.95
CA GLN A 146 8.70 -11.40 19.15
C GLN A 146 7.94 -11.66 20.46
N VAL A 147 7.62 -12.92 20.77
CA VAL A 147 7.00 -13.31 22.06
C VAL A 147 7.93 -13.02 23.24
N HIS A 148 9.24 -13.27 23.10
CA HIS A 148 10.25 -12.92 24.11
C HIS A 148 10.33 -11.42 24.35
N ASP A 149 10.37 -10.61 23.30
CA ASP A 149 10.47 -9.15 23.42
C ASP A 149 9.18 -8.55 24.02
N LEU A 150 8.02 -9.15 23.75
CA LEU A 150 6.75 -8.85 24.42
C LEU A 150 6.80 -9.21 25.91
N ALA A 151 7.32 -10.39 26.28
CA ALA A 151 7.51 -10.81 27.67
C ALA A 151 8.53 -9.96 28.44
N VAL A 152 9.42 -9.26 27.73
CA VAL A 152 10.34 -8.27 28.32
C VAL A 152 9.67 -6.92 28.56
N LEU A 153 8.80 -6.47 27.67
CA LEU A 153 8.04 -5.22 27.83
C LEU A 153 6.88 -5.37 28.83
N ILE A 154 6.27 -6.56 28.90
CA ILE A 154 5.16 -6.88 29.81
C ILE A 154 5.49 -8.19 30.55
N PRO A 155 6.29 -8.13 31.65
CA PRO A 155 6.70 -9.32 32.40
C PRO A 155 5.60 -9.96 33.25
N SER A 156 4.47 -9.26 33.40
CA SER A 156 3.26 -9.77 34.04
C SER A 156 2.47 -10.60 33.03
N TRP A 157 2.18 -11.86 33.37
CA TRP A 157 1.38 -12.73 32.49
C TRP A 157 -0.03 -12.17 32.30
N ASP A 158 -0.63 -11.68 33.39
CA ASP A 158 -2.03 -11.25 33.40
C ASP A 158 -2.23 -10.01 32.51
N ASP A 159 -1.32 -9.02 32.59
CA ASP A 159 -1.31 -7.85 31.69
C ASP A 159 -1.02 -8.23 30.22
N ALA A 160 -0.16 -9.24 30.00
CA ALA A 160 0.15 -9.72 28.65
C ALA A 160 -1.02 -10.47 28.02
N VAL A 161 -1.80 -11.21 28.82
CA VAL A 161 -3.04 -11.89 28.40
C VAL A 161 -4.12 -10.88 28.04
N GLU A 162 -4.38 -9.86 28.86
CA GLU A 162 -5.38 -8.85 28.48
C GLU A 162 -4.99 -8.10 27.19
N LEU A 163 -3.69 -7.85 26.98
CA LEU A 163 -3.22 -7.29 25.71
C LEU A 163 -3.44 -8.25 24.52
N LEU A 164 -3.04 -9.52 24.63
CA LEU A 164 -3.24 -10.50 23.55
C LEU A 164 -4.74 -10.73 23.28
N ASN A 165 -5.57 -10.79 24.32
CA ASN A 165 -7.03 -10.84 24.24
C ASN A 165 -7.57 -9.63 23.45
N SER A 166 -7.17 -8.40 23.77
CA SER A 166 -7.63 -7.20 23.06
C SER A 166 -7.28 -7.23 21.56
N ARG A 167 -6.15 -7.84 21.16
CA ARG A 167 -5.75 -7.96 19.75
C ARG A 167 -6.48 -9.08 19.01
N MET A 168 -6.68 -10.23 19.66
CA MET A 168 -7.51 -11.31 19.13
C MET A 168 -8.98 -10.91 18.98
N LEU A 169 -9.53 -10.17 19.95
CA LEU A 169 -10.89 -9.63 19.87
C LEU A 169 -11.00 -8.58 18.77
N LEU A 170 -10.03 -7.66 18.62
CA LEU A 170 -10.00 -6.73 17.48
C LEU A 170 -9.97 -7.47 16.12
N ARG A 171 -9.19 -8.56 15.98
CA ARG A 171 -9.23 -9.39 14.76
C ARG A 171 -10.61 -10.02 14.53
N HIS A 172 -11.25 -10.50 15.59
CA HIS A 172 -12.59 -11.10 15.52
C HIS A 172 -13.66 -10.06 15.14
N GLU A 173 -13.59 -8.87 15.74
CA GLU A 173 -14.46 -7.73 15.43
C GLU A 173 -14.30 -7.30 13.97
N LEU A 174 -13.07 -7.16 13.47
CA LEU A 174 -12.81 -6.85 12.06
C LEU A 174 -13.41 -7.91 11.11
N ARG A 175 -13.40 -9.20 11.48
CA ARG A 175 -14.09 -10.25 10.70
C ARG A 175 -15.61 -10.06 10.69
N VAL A 176 -16.19 -9.74 11.84
CA VAL A 176 -17.65 -9.60 12.03
C VAL A 176 -18.18 -8.36 11.32
N LEU A 177 -17.53 -7.20 11.49
CA LEU A 177 -18.00 -5.92 10.96
C LEU A 177 -17.95 -5.86 9.42
N HIS A 178 -16.86 -6.32 8.81
CA HIS A 178 -16.70 -6.25 7.35
C HIS A 178 -17.37 -7.40 6.60
N GLY A 179 -17.95 -8.38 7.30
CA GLY A 179 -18.41 -9.66 6.73
C GLY A 179 -17.28 -10.49 6.07
N ASN A 180 -16.04 -10.01 6.15
CA ASN A 180 -14.96 -10.42 5.27
C ASN A 180 -14.22 -11.63 5.87
N ASN A 181 -14.60 -12.82 5.41
CA ASN A 181 -14.09 -14.09 5.90
C ASN A 181 -12.57 -14.31 5.64
N LYS A 182 -11.86 -13.37 4.99
CA LYS A 182 -10.39 -13.28 4.99
C LYS A 182 -9.81 -13.32 6.43
N ALA A 183 -10.47 -12.68 7.40
CA ALA A 183 -10.01 -12.62 8.78
C ALA A 183 -10.32 -13.92 9.56
N LEU A 184 -9.28 -14.56 10.09
CA LEU A 184 -9.38 -15.81 10.88
C LEU A 184 -10.13 -15.59 12.20
N ARG A 185 -10.99 -16.53 12.62
CA ARG A 185 -11.51 -16.54 14.00
C ARG A 185 -10.37 -16.74 14.99
N ILE A 186 -10.63 -16.44 16.25
CA ILE A 186 -9.77 -16.81 17.38
C ILE A 186 -9.64 -18.34 17.39
N GLY A 187 -8.43 -18.88 17.41
CA GLY A 187 -8.19 -20.33 17.26
C GLY A 187 -8.28 -20.90 15.83
N GLU A 188 -8.59 -20.09 14.81
CA GLU A 188 -8.28 -20.42 13.41
C GLU A 188 -6.89 -19.87 13.07
N HIS A 189 -6.07 -20.68 12.38
CA HIS A 189 -4.72 -20.31 11.93
C HIS A 189 -4.67 -20.25 10.40
N SER A 190 -3.90 -19.32 9.85
CA SER A 190 -3.61 -19.29 8.41
C SER A 190 -2.80 -20.52 8.00
N ALA A 191 -2.99 -21.01 6.78
CA ALA A 191 -2.20 -22.13 6.26
C ALA A 191 -0.68 -21.82 6.19
N ALA A 192 -0.33 -20.53 6.08
CA ALA A 192 1.03 -20.02 6.17
C ALA A 192 1.50 -19.76 7.62
N SER A 193 0.60 -19.82 8.62
CA SER A 193 0.96 -19.68 10.01
C SER A 193 1.89 -20.79 10.45
N LYS A 194 2.82 -20.40 11.31
CA LYS A 194 3.77 -21.30 11.97
C LYS A 194 3.44 -21.43 13.46
N VAL A 195 2.32 -20.85 13.89
CA VAL A 195 1.56 -21.28 15.07
C VAL A 195 0.58 -22.32 14.56
N GLN A 196 0.81 -23.59 14.87
CA GLN A 196 -0.03 -24.72 14.43
C GLN A 196 -0.39 -25.66 15.58
N ASP A 197 -0.06 -25.29 16.82
CA ASP A 197 -0.55 -25.97 18.02
C ASP A 197 -1.96 -25.45 18.31
N SER A 198 -2.97 -26.31 18.13
CA SER A 198 -4.39 -25.98 18.24
C SER A 198 -4.85 -25.51 19.63
N ARG A 199 -3.94 -25.44 20.61
CA ARG A 199 -4.16 -24.84 21.93
C ARG A 199 -3.84 -23.35 21.97
N SER A 200 -3.09 -22.81 21.01
CA SER A 200 -2.76 -21.37 20.93
C SER A 200 -3.82 -20.63 20.13
N PRO A 201 -4.73 -19.85 20.74
CA PRO A 201 -5.72 -19.07 19.97
C PRO A 201 -5.10 -17.92 19.16
N VAL A 202 -3.87 -17.55 19.54
CA VAL A 202 -3.09 -16.40 19.07
C VAL A 202 -2.40 -16.71 17.73
N GLU A 203 -2.56 -15.83 16.74
CA GLU A 203 -1.83 -15.82 15.47
C GLU A 203 -0.57 -14.94 15.54
N ARG A 204 0.30 -15.05 14.52
CA ARG A 204 1.47 -14.17 14.35
C ARG A 204 1.09 -12.68 14.35
N THR A 205 -0.04 -12.32 13.74
CA THR A 205 -0.51 -10.93 13.63
C THR A 205 -0.83 -10.32 14.99
N ASP A 206 -1.50 -11.06 15.89
CA ASP A 206 -1.82 -10.58 17.25
C ASP A 206 -0.54 -10.34 18.06
N ILE A 207 0.45 -11.24 17.93
CA ILE A 207 1.74 -11.13 18.63
C ILE A 207 2.50 -9.87 18.17
N VAL A 208 2.46 -9.55 16.87
CA VAL A 208 3.04 -8.32 16.32
C VAL A 208 2.29 -7.09 16.85
N ALA A 209 0.97 -7.04 16.69
CA ALA A 209 0.16 -5.91 17.13
C ALA A 209 0.22 -5.67 18.67
N ALA A 210 0.36 -6.73 19.47
CA ALA A 210 0.63 -6.65 20.90
C ALA A 210 2.05 -6.10 21.18
N LEU A 211 3.07 -6.60 20.48
CA LEU A 211 4.45 -6.14 20.64
C LEU A 211 4.62 -4.65 20.28
N ASP A 212 4.01 -4.20 19.19
CA ASP A 212 4.11 -2.81 18.74
C ASP A 212 3.27 -1.86 19.60
N TRP A 213 2.08 -2.29 20.06
CA TRP A 213 1.38 -1.56 21.12
C TRP A 213 2.22 -1.44 22.39
N ALA A 214 2.87 -2.53 22.83
CA ALA A 214 3.69 -2.54 24.04
C ALA A 214 4.92 -1.62 23.92
N ARG A 215 5.56 -1.56 22.74
CA ARG A 215 6.66 -0.65 22.45
C ARG A 215 6.28 0.82 22.63
N ALA A 216 5.05 1.19 22.23
CA ALA A 216 4.54 2.56 22.36
C ALA A 216 3.91 2.87 23.74
N ASN A 217 3.26 1.88 24.38
CA ASN A 217 2.31 2.14 25.48
C ASN A 217 2.58 1.40 26.80
N ALA A 218 3.54 0.46 26.89
CA ALA A 218 3.65 -0.41 28.07
C ALA A 218 3.85 0.32 29.41
N THR A 219 4.38 1.56 29.39
CA THR A 219 4.51 2.43 30.58
C THR A 219 3.21 3.14 30.97
N SER A 220 2.31 3.43 30.02
CA SER A 220 1.10 4.23 30.23
C SER A 220 0.02 3.48 31.02
N ALA A 221 -0.33 4.01 32.19
CA ALA A 221 -1.37 3.43 33.04
C ALA A 221 -2.77 3.51 32.39
N ALA A 222 -3.08 4.64 31.75
CA ALA A 222 -4.35 4.82 31.04
C ALA A 222 -4.49 3.86 29.85
N ALA A 223 -3.41 3.65 29.09
CA ALA A 223 -3.43 2.72 27.96
C ALA A 223 -3.60 1.26 28.43
N ARG A 224 -2.95 0.85 29.52
CA ARG A 224 -3.16 -0.49 30.13
C ARG A 224 -4.62 -0.68 30.61
N GLN A 225 -5.25 0.35 31.16
CA GLN A 225 -6.66 0.28 31.56
C GLN A 225 -7.59 0.14 30.35
N ALA A 226 -7.39 0.92 29.28
CA ALA A 226 -8.16 0.78 28.03
C ALA A 226 -8.00 -0.60 27.38
N VAL A 227 -6.80 -1.19 27.43
CA VAL A 227 -6.57 -2.59 26.99
C VAL A 227 -7.36 -3.59 27.85
N LYS A 228 -7.39 -3.40 29.17
CA LYS A 228 -8.15 -4.26 30.08
C LYS A 228 -9.66 -4.19 29.85
N GLU A 229 -10.18 -3.04 29.43
CA GLU A 229 -11.58 -2.86 29.03
C GLU A 229 -11.86 -3.53 27.68
N ALA A 230 -11.02 -3.29 26.66
CA ALA A 230 -11.12 -3.93 25.35
C ALA A 230 -10.94 -5.47 25.38
N ALA A 231 -10.34 -6.02 26.44
CA ALA A 231 -10.19 -7.46 26.63
C ALA A 231 -11.43 -8.16 27.22
N GLN A 232 -12.43 -7.42 27.71
CA GLN A 232 -13.64 -7.98 28.35
C GLN A 232 -14.78 -8.25 27.37
N GLY A 233 -14.79 -7.61 26.21
CA GLY A 233 -15.87 -7.73 25.22
C GLY A 233 -15.62 -6.88 23.98
N MET A 234 -16.42 -7.10 22.93
CA MET A 234 -16.38 -6.31 21.69
C MET A 234 -17.51 -5.28 21.74
N ASN A 235 -17.18 -3.99 21.63
CA ASN A 235 -18.10 -2.85 21.83
C ASN A 235 -19.00 -2.99 23.07
N GLY A 236 -18.40 -3.37 24.21
CA GLY A 236 -19.10 -3.58 25.48
C GLY A 236 -19.95 -4.86 25.56
N THR A 237 -20.04 -5.63 24.47
CA THR A 237 -20.76 -6.91 24.45
C THR A 237 -19.86 -8.04 24.98
N PRO A 238 -20.26 -8.78 26.04
CA PRO A 238 -19.42 -9.82 26.63
C PRO A 238 -19.02 -10.93 25.66
N ILE A 239 -17.79 -11.45 25.78
CA ILE A 239 -17.21 -12.41 24.81
C ILE A 239 -18.02 -13.71 24.62
N ASN A 240 -18.80 -14.13 25.62
CA ASN A 240 -19.58 -15.37 25.57
C ASN A 240 -20.70 -15.34 24.52
N THR A 241 -21.27 -14.18 24.22
CA THR A 241 -22.29 -14.02 23.16
C THR A 241 -21.77 -14.34 21.76
N PHE A 242 -20.45 -14.32 21.56
CA PHE A 242 -19.77 -14.64 20.30
C PHE A 242 -19.27 -16.10 20.25
N GLY A 243 -19.68 -16.94 21.21
CA GLY A 243 -19.21 -18.32 21.32
C GLY A 243 -17.74 -18.43 21.77
N LEU A 244 -17.23 -17.42 22.49
CA LEU A 244 -15.85 -17.38 23.01
C LEU A 244 -15.86 -17.53 24.54
N LYS A 245 -14.76 -18.02 25.12
CA LYS A 245 -14.55 -18.08 26.57
C LYS A 245 -13.08 -17.85 26.91
N ARG A 246 -12.76 -17.57 28.18
CA ARG A 246 -11.37 -17.58 28.67
C ARG A 246 -10.95 -19.00 29.05
N ASP A 247 -9.69 -19.34 28.77
CA ASP A 247 -9.10 -20.61 29.17
C ASP A 247 -8.51 -20.58 30.59
N CYS A 248 -7.81 -21.65 30.99
CA CYS A 248 -7.23 -21.78 32.33
C CYS A 248 -5.99 -20.91 32.61
N TYR A 249 -5.55 -20.08 31.65
CA TYR A 249 -4.57 -19.01 31.87
C TYR A 249 -5.13 -17.63 31.48
N GLY A 250 -6.43 -17.51 31.19
CA GLY A 250 -7.15 -16.26 30.91
C GLY A 250 -7.25 -15.87 29.43
N MET A 251 -6.67 -16.66 28.52
CA MET A 251 -6.63 -16.36 27.08
C MET A 251 -7.97 -16.66 26.42
N VAL A 252 -8.45 -15.79 25.53
CA VAL A 252 -9.72 -16.01 24.81
C VAL A 252 -9.58 -17.13 23.78
N VAL A 253 -10.47 -18.12 23.87
CA VAL A 253 -10.54 -19.32 23.01
C VAL A 253 -11.98 -19.58 22.56
N PRO A 254 -12.22 -20.34 21.48
CA PRO A 254 -13.57 -20.82 21.12
C PRO A 254 -14.20 -21.67 22.23
N SER A 255 -15.52 -21.49 22.44
CA SER A 255 -16.27 -22.38 23.31
C SER A 255 -16.58 -23.69 22.61
N VAL A 256 -15.65 -24.64 22.72
CA VAL A 256 -15.84 -26.01 22.21
C VAL A 256 -16.86 -26.76 23.08
N GLY A 257 -18.13 -26.66 22.71
CA GLY A 257 -19.26 -27.36 23.32
C GLY A 257 -20.58 -26.97 22.63
N PRO A 258 -21.64 -27.79 22.71
CA PRO A 258 -22.98 -27.32 22.36
C PRO A 258 -23.35 -26.16 23.30
N TYR A 259 -23.89 -25.08 22.74
CA TYR A 259 -24.42 -23.97 23.53
C TYR A 259 -25.71 -24.46 24.20
N ASP A 260 -25.69 -24.64 25.51
CA ASP A 260 -26.85 -25.04 26.31
C ASP A 260 -27.43 -23.75 26.92
N PRO A 261 -28.46 -23.12 26.32
CA PRO A 261 -28.87 -21.75 26.62
C PRO A 261 -29.57 -21.62 27.97
N ASP A 262 -30.03 -22.74 28.54
CA ASP A 262 -30.76 -22.83 29.81
C ASP A 262 -29.83 -23.27 30.96
N GLY A 263 -28.51 -23.18 30.78
CA GLY A 263 -27.51 -23.43 31.81
C GLY A 263 -27.37 -22.27 32.80
N ASP A 264 -28.16 -22.29 33.88
CA ASP A 264 -28.05 -21.41 35.05
C ASP A 264 -26.70 -21.62 35.81
N ASP A 265 -25.59 -21.15 35.24
CA ASP A 265 -24.24 -21.16 35.85
C ASP A 265 -24.02 -19.94 36.79
N ASP A 266 -25.02 -19.05 36.88
CA ASP A 266 -25.04 -17.82 37.71
C ASP A 266 -25.34 -18.11 39.21
N ASN A 267 -24.77 -19.16 39.81
CA ASN A 267 -24.76 -19.38 41.27
C ASN A 267 -23.71 -20.42 41.74
N ASP A 268 -22.44 -20.03 41.81
CA ASP A 268 -21.44 -20.78 42.60
C ASP A 268 -20.30 -19.86 43.14
N GLU A 269 -20.65 -18.74 43.80
CA GLU A 269 -19.72 -18.05 44.73
C GLU A 269 -19.54 -18.83 46.04
N ASP A 270 -19.12 -20.10 45.95
CA ASP A 270 -18.68 -20.88 47.12
C ASP A 270 -17.14 -20.99 47.13
N VAL A 271 -16.52 -20.40 48.16
CA VAL A 271 -15.08 -20.11 48.19
C VAL A 271 -14.26 -21.37 48.48
N VAL A 272 -13.98 -22.15 47.44
CA VAL A 272 -13.06 -23.29 47.51
C VAL A 272 -11.62 -22.79 47.51
N ASP A 273 -10.98 -22.80 48.68
CA ASP A 273 -9.53 -22.57 48.84
C ASP A 273 -8.72 -23.61 48.02
N VAL A 274 -8.31 -23.24 46.80
CA VAL A 274 -7.39 -24.03 45.96
C VAL A 274 -5.95 -23.85 46.46
N SER A 275 -5.74 -24.21 47.72
CA SER A 275 -4.44 -24.29 48.36
C SER A 275 -3.51 -25.19 47.53
N PRO A 276 -2.27 -24.77 47.24
CA PRO A 276 -1.43 -25.40 46.22
C PRO A 276 -0.98 -26.81 46.62
N ARG A 277 -1.73 -27.83 46.18
CA ARG A 277 -1.44 -29.24 46.46
C ARG A 277 0.01 -29.60 46.08
N PRO A 278 0.77 -30.26 46.97
CA PRO A 278 2.18 -30.57 46.74
C PRO A 278 2.37 -31.57 45.59
N ALA A 279 3.52 -31.47 44.93
CA ALA A 279 3.77 -32.11 43.63
C ALA A 279 3.70 -33.64 43.67
N LYS A 280 2.89 -34.23 42.77
CA LYS A 280 3.15 -35.58 42.26
C LYS A 280 4.24 -35.47 41.19
N HIS A 281 5.38 -36.10 41.42
CA HIS A 281 6.51 -36.10 40.50
C HIS A 281 6.14 -36.76 39.15
N ILE A 282 6.04 -35.96 38.09
CA ILE A 282 6.20 -36.46 36.72
C ILE A 282 7.71 -36.63 36.49
N LYS A 283 8.16 -37.88 36.34
CA LYS A 283 9.54 -38.18 35.97
C LYS A 283 9.71 -37.96 34.47
N LEU A 284 10.53 -36.97 34.10
CA LEU A 284 11.14 -36.92 32.76
C LEU A 284 12.17 -38.05 32.66
N SER A 285 11.80 -39.17 32.03
CA SER A 285 12.71 -40.29 31.74
C SER A 285 13.52 -39.99 30.48
N ALA A 286 14.85 -39.97 30.59
CA ALA A 286 15.76 -39.65 29.49
C ALA A 286 16.38 -40.91 28.85
N ALA A 287 16.56 -40.83 27.52
CA ALA A 287 17.50 -41.57 26.68
C ALA A 287 17.41 -43.11 26.59
N GLU A 288 17.13 -43.60 25.39
CA GLU A 288 17.88 -44.71 24.77
C GLU A 288 18.50 -44.24 23.43
N PRO A 289 19.69 -44.74 23.02
CA PRO A 289 20.44 -44.18 21.90
C PRO A 289 20.32 -44.96 20.57
N LEU A 290 20.68 -44.25 19.49
CA LEU A 290 20.72 -44.69 18.09
C LEU A 290 21.46 -46.01 17.80
N ARG A 291 20.99 -46.73 16.78
CA ARG A 291 21.86 -47.53 15.87
C ARG A 291 21.49 -47.29 14.41
N LEU A 292 22.51 -47.23 13.54
CA LEU A 292 22.39 -46.94 12.11
C LEU A 292 22.13 -48.20 11.28
N MET A 293 21.53 -48.04 10.08
CA MET A 293 22.23 -48.16 8.78
C MET A 293 21.31 -47.72 7.60
N PHE A 294 21.92 -47.32 6.47
CA PHE A 294 21.29 -46.89 5.20
C PHE A 294 21.36 -48.03 4.13
N PRO A 295 20.93 -47.86 2.86
CA PRO A 295 19.56 -47.54 2.39
C PRO A 295 19.11 -48.38 1.15
N GLY A 296 17.90 -48.10 0.62
CA GLY A 296 17.41 -48.54 -0.69
C GLY A 296 16.39 -49.70 -0.65
N SER A 297 15.60 -49.98 -1.69
CA SER A 297 15.32 -49.25 -2.95
C SER A 297 14.07 -49.86 -3.63
N LEU A 298 13.40 -49.12 -4.52
CA LEU A 298 12.42 -49.58 -5.53
C LEU A 298 11.11 -50.32 -5.08
N SER A 299 10.03 -49.55 -4.99
CA SER A 299 8.78 -49.74 -5.78
C SER A 299 7.71 -50.82 -5.45
N HIS A 300 6.47 -50.44 -5.80
CA HIS A 300 5.38 -51.27 -6.39
C HIS A 300 4.17 -51.74 -5.51
N VAL A 301 3.09 -50.95 -5.57
CA VAL A 301 1.69 -51.35 -5.91
C VAL A 301 0.74 -52.00 -4.88
N GLN A 302 -0.53 -51.52 -4.93
CA GLN A 302 -1.81 -52.01 -4.36
C GLN A 302 -1.92 -52.16 -2.82
N ALA A 303 -2.92 -51.66 -2.08
CA ALA A 303 -4.35 -51.33 -2.27
C ALA A 303 -5.35 -52.43 -1.83
N CYS A 304 -5.83 -52.31 -0.59
CA CYS A 304 -7.09 -52.79 0.03
C CYS A 304 -7.34 -51.82 1.21
N GLN A 305 -8.44 -51.07 1.39
CA GLN A 305 -9.89 -51.25 1.21
C GLN A 305 -10.58 -52.15 2.27
N ARG A 306 -11.52 -51.51 3.01
CA ARG A 306 -12.58 -52.04 3.91
C ARG A 306 -12.17 -52.65 5.26
N HIS A 307 -12.74 -52.12 6.35
CA HIS A 307 -13.86 -52.81 6.99
C HIS A 307 -14.72 -51.87 7.86
N ASP A 308 -16.04 -51.98 7.73
CA ASP A 308 -17.07 -51.23 8.44
C ASP A 308 -17.61 -52.00 9.66
N THR A 309 -18.19 -51.31 10.64
CA THR A 309 -19.21 -51.85 11.58
C THR A 309 -20.18 -50.75 12.03
N ASP A 310 -21.48 -50.99 11.85
CA ASP A 310 -22.56 -50.03 12.11
C ASP A 310 -23.01 -49.86 13.58
N GLY A 311 -23.83 -48.83 13.83
CA GLY A 311 -24.47 -48.53 15.12
C GLY A 311 -25.81 -47.79 14.98
N GLU A 312 -26.84 -48.48 14.48
CA GLU A 312 -28.15 -47.91 14.12
C GLU A 312 -29.13 -47.73 15.32
N LYS A 313 -29.91 -46.62 15.37
CA LYS A 313 -31.36 -46.67 15.66
C LYS A 313 -32.16 -45.38 15.41
N ALA A 314 -33.31 -45.57 14.76
CA ALA A 314 -34.23 -44.57 14.23
C ALA A 314 -35.18 -43.88 15.25
N SER A 315 -35.79 -42.77 14.81
CA SER A 315 -37.26 -42.57 14.88
C SER A 315 -37.75 -41.63 13.75
N THR A 316 -39.06 -41.54 13.50
CA THR A 316 -39.64 -40.99 12.25
C THR A 316 -40.84 -40.04 12.43
N ALA A 317 -40.97 -39.06 11.52
CA ALA A 317 -42.24 -38.43 11.11
C ALA A 317 -42.09 -37.72 9.73
N PRO A 318 -42.98 -37.90 8.72
CA PRO A 318 -42.83 -37.29 7.38
C PRO A 318 -44.06 -36.46 6.93
N ILE A 319 -44.17 -36.18 5.60
CA ILE A 319 -45.28 -35.50 4.84
C ILE A 319 -45.05 -33.96 4.73
N ARG A 320 -45.18 -33.25 3.59
CA ARG A 320 -45.87 -33.49 2.28
C ARG A 320 -45.07 -32.96 1.07
N SER A 321 -45.52 -33.21 -0.17
CA SER A 321 -44.80 -32.83 -1.40
C SER A 321 -45.70 -32.51 -2.62
N ASN A 322 -45.14 -31.76 -3.58
CA ASN A 322 -45.49 -31.62 -5.01
C ASN A 322 -44.22 -31.10 -5.73
N LYS A 323 -43.74 -31.56 -6.91
CA LYS A 323 -44.36 -31.81 -8.24
C LYS A 323 -44.77 -30.50 -8.96
N LEU A 324 -44.45 -30.27 -10.25
CA LEU A 324 -43.80 -31.10 -11.29
C LEU A 324 -43.24 -30.21 -12.42
N SER A 325 -42.21 -30.66 -13.17
CA SER A 325 -42.23 -30.82 -14.65
C SER A 325 -40.83 -31.19 -15.21
N GLN A 326 -40.78 -31.85 -16.38
CA GLN A 326 -39.54 -32.36 -17.02
C GLN A 326 -39.55 -32.12 -18.54
N SER A 327 -38.40 -31.85 -19.15
CA SER A 327 -38.12 -32.04 -20.59
C SER A 327 -36.60 -32.13 -20.83
N LYS A 328 -36.02 -33.34 -20.87
CA LYS A 328 -35.60 -34.09 -22.09
C LYS A 328 -34.32 -33.59 -22.78
N GLN A 329 -33.24 -34.37 -22.62
CA GLN A 329 -32.16 -34.50 -23.61
C GLN A 329 -32.62 -35.31 -24.85
N PRO A 330 -31.76 -35.40 -25.87
CA PRO A 330 -31.24 -36.72 -26.26
C PRO A 330 -29.70 -36.81 -26.28
N GLU A 331 -29.18 -38.03 -26.21
CA GLU A 331 -27.76 -38.38 -26.40
C GLU A 331 -27.42 -38.54 -27.89
N LEU A 332 -26.13 -38.41 -28.29
CA LEU A 332 -25.51 -39.21 -29.36
C LEU A 332 -23.96 -39.06 -29.47
N ASP A 333 -23.27 -40.04 -28.89
CA ASP A 333 -21.96 -40.63 -29.20
C ASP A 333 -20.94 -40.01 -30.20
N THR A 334 -19.73 -39.78 -29.65
CA THR A 334 -18.43 -40.35 -30.10
C THR A 334 -17.86 -40.10 -31.51
N ALA A 335 -16.75 -39.33 -31.60
CA ALA A 335 -15.48 -39.71 -32.28
C ALA A 335 -14.36 -38.64 -32.14
N ALA A 336 -13.09 -39.08 -32.17
CA ALA A 336 -11.82 -38.31 -32.30
C ALA A 336 -11.57 -37.17 -31.25
N GLU A 337 -10.59 -37.17 -30.36
CA GLU A 337 -9.22 -37.75 -30.30
C GLU A 337 -8.17 -37.08 -31.21
N SER A 338 -7.48 -36.04 -30.69
CA SER A 338 -6.02 -35.77 -30.86
C SER A 338 -5.63 -34.30 -30.62
N LEU A 339 -4.91 -34.02 -29.53
CA LEU A 339 -3.87 -32.97 -29.27
C LEU A 339 -3.93 -32.49 -27.80
N ARG A 340 -3.43 -33.30 -26.88
CA ARG A 340 -2.05 -33.16 -26.32
C ARG A 340 -1.84 -31.95 -25.42
N THR A 341 -2.24 -32.13 -24.17
CA THR A 341 -1.68 -31.46 -22.98
C THR A 341 -0.15 -31.39 -23.04
N ARG A 342 0.41 -30.23 -22.67
CA ARG A 342 1.78 -30.11 -22.16
C ARG A 342 1.74 -29.61 -20.71
N HIS A 343 1.60 -30.55 -19.78
CA HIS A 343 2.17 -30.32 -18.46
C HIS A 343 3.70 -30.22 -18.61
N ILE A 344 4.31 -29.22 -17.98
CA ILE A 344 5.71 -29.27 -17.57
C ILE A 344 5.71 -29.23 -16.03
N HIS A 345 6.63 -29.97 -15.43
CA HIS A 345 6.59 -30.34 -14.02
C HIS A 345 7.18 -29.25 -13.12
N ASN A 346 6.57 -29.05 -11.94
CA ASN A 346 7.26 -28.45 -10.81
C ASN A 346 8.23 -29.49 -10.23
N GLU A 347 9.54 -29.31 -10.39
CA GLU A 347 10.53 -29.97 -9.52
C GLU A 347 11.57 -28.97 -9.00
N ARG A 348 11.97 -29.18 -7.75
CA ARG A 348 12.96 -28.36 -7.04
C ARG A 348 14.36 -28.79 -7.44
N ILE A 349 15.24 -27.84 -7.72
CA ILE A 349 16.68 -28.00 -7.48
C ILE A 349 17.16 -26.81 -6.66
N ASN A 350 17.71 -27.08 -5.47
CA ASN A 350 18.47 -26.13 -4.66
C ASN A 350 19.95 -26.51 -4.78
N GLU A 351 20.75 -25.78 -5.56
CA GLU A 351 22.21 -25.75 -5.39
C GLU A 351 22.71 -24.28 -5.50
N PRO A 352 23.71 -23.87 -4.71
CA PRO A 352 24.36 -22.56 -4.79
C PRO A 352 25.58 -22.59 -5.74
N LEU A 353 26.47 -21.57 -5.63
CA LEU A 353 27.69 -21.32 -6.42
C LEU A 353 27.43 -20.61 -7.78
N ASP A 354 28.27 -19.69 -8.29
CA ASP A 354 29.27 -18.81 -7.65
C ASP A 354 29.63 -17.62 -8.60
N GLU A 355 30.47 -16.71 -8.11
CA GLU A 355 30.99 -15.45 -8.69
C GLU A 355 31.29 -15.38 -10.22
N VAL A 356 30.56 -14.53 -10.97
CA VAL A 356 31.00 -13.83 -12.21
C VAL A 356 30.23 -12.48 -12.31
N SER A 357 30.79 -11.34 -11.89
CA SER A 357 31.70 -10.42 -12.62
C SER A 357 31.04 -9.52 -13.68
N ASP A 358 30.82 -8.25 -13.30
CA ASP A 358 30.77 -6.99 -14.06
C ASP A 358 30.31 -6.94 -15.52
N CYS A 359 29.20 -6.23 -15.76
CA CYS A 359 28.96 -5.45 -16.98
C CYS A 359 28.15 -4.17 -16.68
N SER A 360 28.86 -3.09 -16.36
CA SER A 360 28.28 -1.74 -16.33
C SER A 360 28.04 -1.26 -17.76
N LEU A 361 26.81 -0.90 -18.10
CA LEU A 361 26.48 -0.22 -19.35
C LEU A 361 25.85 1.14 -19.07
N SER A 362 26.60 2.19 -19.41
CA SER A 362 26.15 3.58 -19.34
C SER A 362 25.20 3.91 -20.49
N LEU A 363 24.15 4.68 -20.20
CA LEU A 363 23.36 5.36 -21.22
C LEU A 363 24.24 6.34 -22.00
N GLN A 364 24.42 6.11 -23.30
CA GLN A 364 24.93 7.11 -24.23
C GLN A 364 23.86 7.43 -25.28
N THR A 365 23.48 8.70 -25.32
CA THR A 365 22.67 9.27 -26.39
C THR A 365 23.44 9.18 -27.71
N ILE A 366 22.84 8.57 -28.73
CA ILE A 366 23.38 8.56 -30.10
C ILE A 366 22.45 9.40 -30.99
N ALA A 367 23.02 10.38 -31.66
CA ALA A 367 22.29 11.30 -32.54
C ALA A 367 22.02 10.69 -33.93
N VAL A 368 21.05 11.28 -34.63
CA VAL A 368 20.62 10.87 -35.98
C VAL A 368 21.75 11.10 -37.01
N GLY A 369 21.93 10.14 -37.92
CA GLY A 369 22.86 10.26 -39.04
C GLY A 369 22.51 9.33 -40.20
N GLY A 370 21.72 9.82 -41.16
CA GLY A 370 21.44 9.13 -42.42
C GLY A 370 22.38 9.60 -43.53
N GLY A 371 22.97 8.67 -44.28
CA GLY A 371 23.85 8.97 -45.42
C GLY A 371 24.00 7.77 -46.36
N SER A 372 24.04 8.02 -47.67
CA SER A 372 24.01 6.98 -48.71
C SER A 372 25.40 6.50 -49.15
N ALA A 373 25.44 5.31 -49.77
CA ALA A 373 26.66 4.63 -50.18
C ALA A 373 27.29 5.17 -51.49
N GLN A 374 28.62 5.11 -51.58
CA GLN A 374 29.40 4.34 -52.58
C GLN A 374 30.89 4.31 -52.13
N GLU A 375 31.54 3.15 -52.06
CA GLU A 375 32.42 2.59 -53.11
C GLU A 375 33.57 3.51 -53.58
N GLU A 376 34.79 3.30 -53.06
CA GLU A 376 35.85 2.56 -53.78
C GLU A 376 37.05 2.23 -52.85
N THR A 377 38.10 1.58 -53.39
CA THR A 377 39.12 0.79 -52.65
C THR A 377 40.38 1.55 -52.17
N PRO A 378 41.07 1.06 -51.11
CA PRO A 378 42.31 1.64 -50.57
C PRO A 378 43.59 1.07 -51.19
N ASP A 379 44.74 1.73 -50.98
CA ASP A 379 45.98 1.03 -50.56
C ASP A 379 47.09 1.97 -49.98
N GLN A 380 48.02 1.36 -49.23
CA GLN A 380 49.42 1.77 -48.95
C GLN A 380 49.77 3.04 -48.12
N ASP A 381 50.01 2.78 -46.82
CA ASP A 381 51.35 2.82 -46.17
C ASP A 381 52.08 4.12 -45.74
N VAL A 382 52.37 4.14 -44.42
CA VAL A 382 53.70 4.37 -43.79
C VAL A 382 54.15 5.82 -43.38
N GLU A 383 54.05 6.03 -42.06
CA GLU A 383 55.01 6.71 -41.15
C GLU A 383 55.15 8.25 -40.97
N HIS A 384 54.83 8.65 -39.72
CA HIS A 384 55.61 9.52 -38.80
C HIS A 384 55.41 11.06 -38.71
N ALA A 385 55.48 11.52 -37.44
CA ALA A 385 55.78 12.86 -36.89
C ALA A 385 54.68 13.96 -36.83
N HIS A 386 54.28 14.30 -35.60
CA HIS A 386 53.79 15.65 -35.20
C HIS A 386 54.96 16.68 -35.18
N PRO A 387 54.72 17.99 -35.34
CA PRO A 387 54.16 18.90 -34.30
C PRO A 387 52.78 19.48 -34.71
N GLU A 388 51.83 19.85 -33.82
CA GLU A 388 51.77 20.97 -32.84
C GLU A 388 51.64 22.39 -33.43
N VAL A 389 51.08 23.30 -32.60
CA VAL A 389 50.86 24.76 -32.79
C VAL A 389 49.59 25.15 -33.60
N GLU A 390 48.68 26.03 -33.15
CA GLU A 390 48.32 26.57 -31.80
C GLU A 390 47.02 27.42 -31.94
N ILE A 391 46.54 28.00 -30.82
CA ILE A 391 45.67 29.22 -30.73
C ILE A 391 44.19 29.08 -31.17
N THR A 392 43.15 29.55 -30.46
CA THR A 392 42.76 29.78 -29.02
C THR A 392 41.19 29.98 -29.04
N SER A 393 40.39 30.39 -28.05
CA SER A 393 40.53 30.82 -26.64
C SER A 393 39.17 30.72 -25.90
N ALA A 394 39.18 30.19 -24.67
CA ALA A 394 38.22 30.48 -23.59
C ALA A 394 36.73 30.08 -23.80
N ILE A 395 35.89 29.94 -22.75
CA ILE A 395 36.04 30.33 -21.33
C ILE A 395 35.95 29.11 -20.40
N SER A 396 36.79 29.08 -19.36
CA SER A 396 36.66 28.17 -18.22
C SER A 396 37.36 28.76 -16.99
N SER A 397 36.66 28.86 -15.86
CA SER A 397 37.29 28.87 -14.52
C SER A 397 36.26 28.89 -13.38
N GLU A 398 36.11 27.77 -12.67
CA GLU A 398 35.91 27.72 -11.22
C GLU A 398 36.13 26.26 -10.72
N LEU A 399 36.32 26.07 -9.41
CA LEU A 399 36.30 24.78 -8.70
C LEU A 399 37.29 23.67 -9.13
N ARG A 400 38.60 23.96 -9.16
CA ARG A 400 39.63 22.93 -8.86
C ARG A 400 40.99 23.49 -8.40
N LYS A 401 41.22 23.57 -7.07
CA LYS A 401 42.54 23.59 -6.39
C LYS A 401 42.44 23.80 -4.86
N VAL A 402 42.39 22.71 -4.09
CA VAL A 402 43.10 22.55 -2.80
C VAL A 402 43.52 21.07 -2.75
N ASP A 403 44.73 20.78 -2.29
CA ASP A 403 45.32 19.43 -2.33
C ASP A 403 46.03 19.09 -1.01
N GLU A 404 46.35 17.81 -0.82
CA GLU A 404 47.21 17.21 0.20
C GLU A 404 47.01 17.62 1.69
N ARG A 405 46.41 16.73 2.50
CA ARG A 405 47.08 16.06 3.67
C ARG A 405 46.19 15.13 4.50
N THR A 406 46.86 14.28 5.29
CA THR A 406 46.38 13.45 6.42
C THR A 406 45.42 12.29 6.13
N ASP A 407 46.03 11.12 5.90
CA ASP A 407 45.81 9.86 6.64
C ASP A 407 44.38 9.37 6.97
N GLY A 408 43.94 8.38 6.19
CA GLY A 408 43.67 7.06 6.77
C GLY A 408 42.33 6.82 7.47
N ILE A 409 41.25 6.60 6.71
CA ILE A 409 40.01 5.98 7.20
C ILE A 409 39.78 4.64 6.50
N ARG A 410 39.53 3.59 7.30
CA ARG A 410 39.10 2.27 6.81
C ARG A 410 37.65 2.32 6.32
N ILE A 411 37.37 1.60 5.23
CA ILE A 411 36.00 1.25 4.82
C ILE A 411 35.30 0.56 6.01
N GLY A 412 34.26 1.20 6.53
CA GLY A 412 33.53 0.78 7.73
C GLY A 412 32.10 0.41 7.40
N ARG A 413 31.60 -0.70 7.97
CA ARG A 413 30.21 -1.13 7.82
C ARG A 413 29.24 -0.03 8.25
N VAL A 414 28.35 0.36 7.36
CA VAL A 414 27.10 1.02 7.76
C VAL A 414 26.27 -0.01 8.54
N ILE A 415 26.10 0.24 9.83
CA ILE A 415 25.15 -0.46 10.68
C ILE A 415 24.12 0.58 11.08
N MET A 416 22.83 0.34 10.77
CA MET A 416 21.74 1.20 11.22
C MET A 416 21.80 1.35 12.74
N ARG A 417 21.99 2.58 13.22
CA ARG A 417 21.74 2.95 14.61
C ARG A 417 20.35 3.57 14.69
N ARG A 418 19.36 2.82 15.17
CA ARG A 418 18.10 3.44 15.61
C ARG A 418 18.39 4.43 16.73
N SER A 419 17.86 5.63 16.60
CA SER A 419 18.07 6.74 17.53
C SER A 419 17.23 6.56 18.80
N HIS A 420 17.86 6.33 19.94
CA HIS A 420 17.19 6.48 21.23
C HIS A 420 17.21 7.95 21.65
N CYS A 421 16.07 8.63 21.55
CA CYS A 421 15.85 9.87 22.28
C CYS A 421 15.76 9.55 23.78
N MET A 422 16.57 10.21 24.61
CA MET A 422 16.46 10.15 26.06
C MET A 422 15.85 11.45 26.59
N VAL A 423 14.53 11.45 26.79
CA VAL A 423 13.88 12.47 27.62
C VAL A 423 14.31 12.25 29.07
N ARG A 424 14.68 13.34 29.75
CA ARG A 424 14.90 13.36 31.20
C ARG A 424 13.59 13.75 31.89
N GLU A 425 13.03 12.85 32.67
CA GLU A 425 12.14 13.24 33.76
C GLU A 425 12.89 13.15 35.09
N GLN A 426 12.44 13.94 36.06
CA GLN A 426 13.15 14.17 37.32
C GLN A 426 12.14 14.05 38.47
N ASP A 427 12.06 12.84 39.04
CA ASP A 427 11.16 12.53 40.16
C ASP A 427 11.36 13.51 41.33
N ASN A 428 10.26 14.02 41.87
CA ASN A 428 10.25 14.70 43.16
C ASN A 428 8.92 14.43 43.87
N GLN A 429 8.94 13.52 44.84
CA GLN A 429 7.77 13.17 45.65
C GLN A 429 7.68 14.07 46.89
N THR A 430 6.55 14.76 47.07
CA THR A 430 6.10 15.27 48.37
C THR A 430 4.58 15.12 48.51
N ASN A 431 4.16 14.75 49.71
CA ASN A 431 2.81 14.33 50.08
C ASN A 431 1.75 15.46 50.14
N GLU A 432 0.55 15.02 50.57
CA GLU A 432 -0.39 15.70 51.48
C GLU A 432 -1.53 16.55 50.89
N GLU A 433 -2.70 15.91 50.87
CA GLU A 433 -4.01 16.38 51.38
C GLU A 433 -4.47 17.82 51.09
N GLY A 434 -5.55 17.97 50.30
CA GLY A 434 -6.30 19.21 50.19
C GLY A 434 -7.54 19.11 49.29
N THR A 435 -8.74 19.09 49.88
CA THR A 435 -10.02 19.14 49.15
C THR A 435 -10.37 20.57 48.72
N GLY A 436 -10.92 20.77 47.50
CA GLY A 436 -11.57 22.06 47.18
C GLY A 436 -11.73 22.44 45.70
N GLU A 437 -12.73 21.86 45.03
CA GLU A 437 -13.80 22.57 44.28
C GLU A 437 -13.50 23.53 43.08
N VAL A 438 -14.54 23.73 42.25
CA VAL A 438 -14.73 24.74 41.18
C VAL A 438 -14.10 24.50 39.79
N GLN A 439 -14.99 24.10 38.87
CA GLN A 439 -14.85 24.05 37.41
C GLN A 439 -14.76 25.45 36.74
N SER A 440 -14.34 25.48 35.46
CA SER A 440 -14.67 26.51 34.44
C SER A 440 -13.89 27.84 34.40
N GLN A 441 -12.83 27.91 33.56
CA GLN A 441 -12.36 29.20 33.00
C GLN A 441 -11.48 29.14 31.71
N ARG A 442 -11.74 28.27 30.71
CA ARG A 442 -10.91 28.22 29.48
C ARG A 442 -11.58 28.57 28.12
N ASP A 443 -12.90 28.54 28.00
CA ASP A 443 -13.59 28.99 26.79
C ASP A 443 -13.88 30.50 26.79
N ARG A 444 -12.96 31.35 26.26
CA ARG A 444 -13.28 32.77 25.94
C ARG A 444 -12.30 33.61 25.08
N ARG A 445 -11.39 33.01 24.29
CA ARG A 445 -10.50 33.78 23.39
C ARG A 445 -10.62 33.41 21.91
N ALA A 446 -11.68 33.91 21.29
CA ALA A 446 -11.83 34.06 19.85
C ALA A 446 -12.59 35.36 19.55
N ARG A 447 -12.29 35.98 18.38
CA ARG A 447 -12.77 37.30 17.91
C ARG A 447 -12.16 38.51 18.63
N ASP A 448 -11.14 39.10 18.01
CA ASP A 448 -11.06 40.56 17.80
C ASP A 448 -9.91 40.90 16.83
N LEU A 449 -10.28 41.09 15.55
CA LEU A 449 -9.60 41.88 14.52
C LEU A 449 -10.47 41.77 13.27
N GLY A 450 -10.84 42.88 12.66
CA GLY A 450 -11.65 42.86 11.45
C GLY A 450 -11.61 44.19 10.70
N LYS A 451 -12.16 44.16 9.48
CA LYS A 451 -12.47 45.32 8.64
C LYS A 451 -11.28 46.22 8.23
N ASP A 452 -10.84 46.11 6.98
CA ASP A 452 -11.27 47.06 5.92
C ASP A 452 -10.57 46.74 4.58
N MET A 453 -11.14 47.26 3.48
CA MET A 453 -10.75 47.20 2.05
C MET A 453 -11.52 46.22 1.15
N GLU A 454 -12.65 46.70 0.64
CA GLU A 454 -13.05 46.44 -0.75
C GLU A 454 -12.19 47.31 -1.68
N THR A 455 -11.54 46.70 -2.67
CA THR A 455 -11.04 47.37 -3.88
C THR A 455 -11.08 46.39 -5.04
N ASP A 456 -11.91 46.68 -6.04
CA ASP A 456 -11.81 46.02 -7.34
C ASP A 456 -10.41 46.27 -7.92
N MET A 457 -9.80 45.24 -8.49
CA MET A 457 -8.64 45.37 -9.36
C MET A 457 -8.90 44.57 -10.64
N ASP A 458 -8.78 45.28 -11.76
CA ASP A 458 -9.04 44.77 -13.09
C ASP A 458 -7.98 43.74 -13.50
N ILE A 459 -8.40 42.53 -13.87
CA ILE A 459 -7.51 41.38 -14.10
C ILE A 459 -6.88 41.45 -15.49
N ASP A 460 -7.59 42.03 -16.48
CA ASP A 460 -7.14 42.02 -17.88
C ASP A 460 -5.84 42.83 -18.07
N SER A 461 -5.62 43.87 -17.26
CA SER A 461 -4.42 44.72 -17.33
C SER A 461 -3.12 44.05 -16.86
N GLN A 462 -3.18 42.92 -16.14
CA GLN A 462 -1.96 42.14 -15.80
C GLN A 462 -1.72 40.95 -16.74
N LEU A 463 -2.67 40.63 -17.64
CA LEU A 463 -2.47 39.59 -18.63
C LEU A 463 -1.61 40.08 -19.80
N GLU A 464 -1.84 41.31 -20.30
CA GLU A 464 -1.05 41.88 -21.41
C GLU A 464 0.45 42.02 -21.06
N GLU A 465 0.79 42.56 -19.89
CA GLU A 465 2.20 42.75 -19.47
C GLU A 465 2.94 41.40 -19.25
N MET A 466 2.21 40.31 -18.99
CA MET A 466 2.78 38.97 -18.85
C MET A 466 2.90 38.21 -20.19
N LEU A 467 2.07 38.55 -21.19
CA LEU A 467 2.14 37.97 -22.54
C LEU A 467 3.33 38.49 -23.35
N ASP A 468 3.65 39.79 -23.25
CA ASP A 468 4.82 40.40 -23.93
C ASP A 468 6.15 39.76 -23.49
N ILE A 469 6.27 39.35 -22.23
CA ILE A 469 7.47 38.67 -21.70
C ILE A 469 7.64 37.29 -22.36
N HIS A 470 6.57 36.52 -22.50
CA HIS A 470 6.62 35.21 -23.16
C HIS A 470 6.88 35.31 -24.68
N ALA A 471 6.39 36.36 -25.35
CA ALA A 471 6.71 36.61 -26.75
C ALA A 471 8.21 36.89 -26.97
N LEU A 472 8.84 37.64 -26.05
CA LEU A 472 10.26 37.96 -26.13
C LEU A 472 11.16 36.74 -25.84
N GLU A 473 10.80 35.85 -24.91
CA GLU A 473 11.55 34.60 -24.70
C GLU A 473 11.39 33.61 -25.86
N ALA A 474 10.22 33.59 -26.52
CA ALA A 474 10.02 32.80 -27.73
C ALA A 474 10.88 33.28 -28.92
N GLN A 475 11.00 34.60 -29.14
CA GLN A 475 11.89 35.16 -30.17
C GLN A 475 13.36 34.91 -29.85
N ARG A 476 13.78 35.10 -28.59
CA ARG A 476 15.18 34.95 -28.18
C ARG A 476 15.73 33.54 -28.42
N ASN A 477 14.91 32.51 -28.25
CA ASN A 477 15.30 31.12 -28.54
C ASN A 477 15.36 30.80 -30.05
N HIS A 478 14.92 31.70 -30.92
CA HIS A 478 14.88 31.48 -32.38
C HIS A 478 16.00 32.21 -33.14
N GLU A 479 16.65 33.21 -32.52
CA GLU A 479 17.75 33.99 -33.15
C GLU A 479 19.15 33.35 -32.98
N GLU A 480 19.35 32.40 -32.04
CA GLU A 480 20.66 31.74 -31.83
C GLU A 480 21.01 30.65 -32.88
N MET A 481 20.28 30.54 -34.00
CA MET A 481 20.59 29.64 -35.12
C MET A 481 20.42 30.28 -36.52
N SER A 482 21.12 31.40 -36.79
CA SER A 482 21.30 31.87 -38.18
C SER A 482 22.58 32.71 -38.39
N ASP A 483 23.65 32.09 -38.90
CA ASP A 483 24.81 32.77 -39.50
C ASP A 483 25.60 31.77 -40.38
N GLY A 484 25.75 32.03 -41.70
CA GLY A 484 26.54 31.18 -42.62
C GLY A 484 26.12 31.18 -44.12
N GLU A 485 26.61 32.17 -44.90
CA GLU A 485 26.47 32.27 -46.38
C GLU A 485 27.70 31.65 -47.13
N ASP A 486 27.83 31.50 -48.47
CA ASP A 486 27.04 31.82 -49.69
C ASP A 486 27.52 30.89 -50.86
N VAL A 487 26.81 30.87 -52.00
CA VAL A 487 27.21 30.44 -53.38
C VAL A 487 27.61 28.97 -53.63
N VAL A 488 27.57 28.39 -54.86
CA VAL A 488 27.61 28.92 -56.25
C VAL A 488 26.62 28.17 -57.20
N ALA A 489 26.20 28.84 -58.29
CA ALA A 489 25.43 28.29 -59.44
C ALA A 489 26.14 27.15 -60.23
N GLY A 490 25.56 26.44 -61.23
CA GLY A 490 24.29 26.54 -61.98
C GLY A 490 24.13 25.36 -62.96
N VAL A 491 23.10 25.26 -63.82
CA VAL A 491 23.05 25.72 -65.23
C VAL A 491 21.64 25.45 -65.83
N ALA A 492 21.24 26.19 -66.88
CA ALA A 492 19.87 26.29 -67.38
C ALA A 492 19.37 25.23 -68.40
N GLY A 493 18.04 25.12 -68.57
CA GLY A 493 17.37 24.43 -69.69
C GLY A 493 15.83 24.56 -69.68
N PRO A 494 15.21 25.49 -70.45
CA PRO A 494 13.76 25.75 -70.43
C PRO A 494 12.95 25.11 -71.57
N GLY A 495 11.65 24.86 -71.38
CA GLY A 495 10.79 24.22 -72.41
C GLY A 495 9.26 24.29 -72.21
N THR A 496 8.66 25.48 -72.32
CA THR A 496 7.25 25.82 -72.71
C THR A 496 6.04 24.92 -72.28
N PRO A 497 4.99 25.49 -71.65
CA PRO A 497 3.71 24.81 -71.36
C PRO A 497 2.65 24.99 -72.47
N THR A 498 1.52 24.27 -72.40
CA THR A 498 0.15 24.81 -72.68
C THR A 498 -0.98 23.77 -72.48
N HIS A 499 -2.22 24.29 -72.39
CA HIS A 499 -3.55 23.63 -72.48
C HIS A 499 -4.10 22.83 -71.26
N ARG A 500 -5.43 22.73 -71.01
CA ARG A 500 -6.59 23.67 -71.19
C ARG A 500 -7.93 23.04 -70.70
N ALA A 501 -8.63 23.69 -69.76
CA ALA A 501 -10.08 23.55 -69.49
C ALA A 501 -10.62 22.15 -69.05
N ALA A 502 -11.92 21.95 -68.79
CA ALA A 502 -12.86 22.63 -67.86
C ALA A 502 -14.22 21.89 -67.87
N GLU A 503 -14.83 21.67 -66.71
CA GLU A 503 -16.24 21.29 -66.42
C GLU A 503 -16.33 21.31 -64.87
N GLU A 504 -17.22 22.00 -64.13
CA GLU A 504 -18.65 22.36 -64.23
C GLU A 504 -19.64 21.25 -63.88
N GLY A 505 -20.50 21.51 -62.88
CA GLY A 505 -21.49 20.58 -62.30
C GLY A 505 -21.19 20.18 -60.84
N GLY A 506 -21.97 20.51 -59.82
CA GLY A 506 -23.13 21.39 -59.75
C GLY A 506 -24.45 20.68 -59.41
N CYS A 507 -24.78 20.60 -58.11
CA CYS A 507 -26.14 20.28 -57.64
C CYS A 507 -26.41 20.97 -56.29
N ARG A 508 -27.65 21.44 -56.04
CA ARG A 508 -27.97 22.30 -54.88
C ARG A 508 -29.47 22.36 -54.55
N GLU A 509 -29.94 21.42 -53.72
CA GLU A 509 -31.25 21.45 -53.03
C GLU A 509 -30.95 21.42 -51.52
N LYS A 510 -31.51 22.22 -50.61
CA LYS A 510 -32.84 22.87 -50.45
C LYS A 510 -34.01 21.91 -50.29
N GLU A 511 -34.40 21.69 -49.03
CA GLU A 511 -35.78 21.95 -48.60
C GLU A 511 -35.82 22.30 -47.11
N ALA A 512 -36.90 22.97 -46.67
CA ALA A 512 -37.08 23.43 -45.28
C ALA A 512 -38.55 23.76 -44.99
N GLU A 513 -39.12 23.13 -43.95
CA GLU A 513 -40.43 23.43 -43.33
C GLU A 513 -40.32 23.03 -41.84
N ASN A 514 -40.66 23.91 -40.89
CA ASN A 514 -41.99 24.15 -40.28
C ASN A 514 -42.52 22.99 -39.39
N ALA A 515 -43.23 23.22 -38.28
CA ALA A 515 -43.38 24.39 -37.37
C ALA A 515 -44.31 23.99 -36.20
N LYS A 516 -44.21 24.68 -35.03
CA LYS A 516 -45.23 24.72 -33.93
C LYS A 516 -45.47 23.38 -33.19
N THR A 517 -46.11 23.28 -32.03
CA THR A 517 -46.43 24.14 -30.84
C THR A 517 -46.54 23.16 -29.63
N ASP A 518 -46.85 23.45 -28.36
CA ASP A 518 -47.69 24.46 -27.67
C ASP A 518 -47.17 24.74 -26.24
N GLU A 519 -47.75 25.73 -25.57
CA GLU A 519 -47.51 26.08 -24.16
C GLU A 519 -48.49 25.35 -23.23
N GLU A 520 -48.09 25.02 -22.00
CA GLU A 520 -49.04 24.97 -20.87
C GLU A 520 -48.39 25.42 -19.56
N GLN A 521 -49.00 26.40 -18.89
CA GLN A 521 -48.66 26.84 -17.53
C GLN A 521 -49.78 26.44 -16.58
N VAL A 522 -49.42 25.83 -15.45
CA VAL A 522 -50.32 25.73 -14.28
C VAL A 522 -49.56 26.16 -13.02
N GLN A 523 -50.09 27.14 -12.31
CA GLN A 523 -49.69 27.52 -10.96
C GLN A 523 -50.61 26.82 -9.96
N ASP A 524 -50.10 26.41 -8.79
CA ASP A 524 -50.96 26.22 -7.61
C ASP A 524 -50.26 26.62 -6.29
N LYS A 525 -51.03 26.90 -5.24
CA LYS A 525 -50.66 27.90 -4.22
C LYS A 525 -51.42 27.81 -2.87
N ALA A 526 -50.78 27.29 -1.82
CA ALA A 526 -51.04 27.60 -0.39
C ALA A 526 -49.84 27.08 0.47
N ALA A 527 -49.36 27.65 1.59
CA ALA A 527 -49.72 28.75 2.53
C ALA A 527 -50.45 28.35 3.84
N LEU A 528 -49.69 28.32 4.96
CA LEU A 528 -50.04 28.48 6.40
C LEU A 528 -48.66 28.66 7.13
N ASP A 529 -48.34 29.73 7.87
CA ASP A 529 -48.70 30.10 9.27
C ASP A 529 -47.99 29.24 10.37
N GLN A 530 -47.53 29.74 11.54
CA GLN A 530 -47.51 31.10 12.15
C GLN A 530 -46.56 31.19 13.38
N ALA A 531 -45.97 32.38 13.66
CA ALA A 531 -45.46 32.93 14.96
C ALA A 531 -44.47 32.12 15.86
N GLY A 532 -43.58 32.71 16.71
CA GLY A 532 -43.22 34.10 17.04
C GLY A 532 -41.92 34.14 17.89
N ASN A 533 -41.09 35.21 17.87
CA ASN A 533 -41.10 36.40 18.77
C ASN A 533 -40.89 36.08 20.29
N THR A 534 -40.05 36.73 21.11
CA THR A 534 -39.38 38.07 21.10
C THR A 534 -38.24 38.19 22.16
N ASN A 535 -37.23 39.07 21.94
CA ASN A 535 -36.62 40.09 22.88
C ASN A 535 -36.02 39.72 24.29
N THR A 536 -35.12 40.46 24.96
CA THR A 536 -34.19 41.61 24.68
C THR A 536 -33.21 41.91 25.86
N ASN A 537 -31.97 42.34 25.53
CA ASN A 537 -31.17 43.45 26.09
C ASN A 537 -30.63 43.53 27.57
N ARG A 538 -29.54 44.34 27.68
CA ARG A 538 -28.99 45.13 28.82
C ARG A 538 -28.15 44.41 29.91
N GLU A 539 -27.17 45.06 30.57
CA GLU A 539 -26.18 46.14 30.27
C GLU A 539 -25.30 46.37 31.54
N VAL A 540 -24.39 47.37 31.56
CA VAL A 540 -23.73 47.99 32.76
C VAL A 540 -22.55 47.20 33.40
N GLU A 541 -21.28 47.49 33.07
CA GLU A 541 -20.29 48.35 33.82
C GLU A 541 -19.60 47.68 35.05
N ASN A 542 -18.38 48.02 35.54
CA ASN A 542 -17.28 48.90 35.08
C ASN A 542 -15.92 48.58 35.78
N ALA A 543 -14.86 49.31 35.37
CA ALA A 543 -13.64 49.70 36.12
C ALA A 543 -12.41 48.76 36.23
N ALA A 544 -11.24 49.35 35.94
CA ALA A 544 -9.86 48.88 36.19
C ALA A 544 -9.19 49.86 37.23
N PRO A 545 -7.90 50.32 37.24
CA PRO A 545 -6.69 50.02 36.41
C PRO A 545 -5.30 50.03 37.14
N LYS A 546 -4.19 49.77 36.38
CA LYS A 546 -2.78 50.28 36.55
C LYS A 546 -1.99 49.85 37.82
N ALA A 547 -0.64 49.90 37.92
CA ALA A 547 0.56 50.03 37.04
C ALA A 547 1.74 49.27 37.74
N HIS A 548 3.00 49.09 37.30
CA HIS A 548 4.05 49.93 36.66
C HIS A 548 5.22 49.02 36.13
N SER A 549 6.08 49.47 35.19
CA SER A 549 7.55 49.78 35.32
C SER A 549 8.47 48.68 35.93
N GLN A 550 9.71 48.40 35.49
CA GLN A 550 10.71 49.15 34.69
C GLN A 550 11.88 48.24 34.18
N GLU A 551 12.69 48.70 33.21
CA GLU A 551 14.13 48.39 32.86
C GLU A 551 14.80 47.00 33.15
N GLY A 552 15.74 46.47 32.35
CA GLY A 552 16.33 46.90 31.07
C GLY A 552 17.69 46.24 30.70
N ALA A 553 18.09 46.37 29.42
CA ALA A 553 19.47 46.32 28.89
C ALA A 553 20.29 44.99 28.68
N LEU A 554 20.64 44.76 27.39
CA LEU A 554 21.94 44.33 26.81
C LEU A 554 22.32 42.84 26.51
N ARG A 555 22.53 42.63 25.19
CA ARG A 555 23.57 41.81 24.49
C ARG A 555 23.51 40.27 24.40
N ALA A 556 23.01 39.85 23.24
CA ALA A 556 23.73 39.07 22.22
C ALA A 556 24.14 37.59 22.44
N SER A 557 23.44 36.69 21.74
CA SER A 557 24.07 35.77 20.79
C SER A 557 23.11 35.43 19.63
N ARG A 558 23.61 34.84 18.54
CA ARG A 558 22.81 34.41 17.38
C ARG A 558 22.54 32.91 17.50
N THR A 559 21.27 32.54 17.68
CA THR A 559 20.77 31.15 17.56
C THR A 559 19.44 31.20 16.82
N GLY A 560 19.31 30.46 15.71
CA GLY A 560 18.03 30.30 15.03
C GLY A 560 17.14 29.37 15.86
N THR A 561 16.08 29.93 16.45
CA THR A 561 15.08 29.14 17.19
C THR A 561 14.18 28.39 16.23
N ILE A 562 14.17 27.06 16.36
CA ILE A 562 13.08 26.21 15.85
C ILE A 562 11.79 26.67 16.57
N VAL A 563 10.71 26.83 15.81
CA VAL A 563 9.38 27.12 16.38
C VAL A 563 8.65 25.80 16.56
N GLU A 564 8.83 25.17 17.71
CA GLU A 564 7.97 24.06 18.13
C GLU A 564 6.55 24.59 18.32
N ARG A 565 5.67 24.28 17.36
CA ARG A 565 4.25 24.63 17.41
C ARG A 565 3.46 23.36 17.73
N THR A 566 3.37 23.04 19.02
CA THR A 566 2.66 21.86 19.52
C THR A 566 1.19 21.89 19.09
N VAL A 567 0.80 21.01 18.18
CA VAL A 567 -0.60 20.77 17.80
C VAL A 567 -1.04 19.46 18.45
N GLU A 568 -1.81 19.56 19.53
CA GLU A 568 -2.37 18.40 20.23
C GLU A 568 -3.53 17.78 19.42
N LEU A 569 -3.20 16.99 18.40
CA LEU A 569 -4.18 16.18 17.66
C LEU A 569 -4.78 15.10 18.59
N HIS A 570 -5.89 15.45 19.21
CA HIS A 570 -6.70 14.53 20.01
C HIS A 570 -7.35 13.50 19.10
N SER A 571 -6.92 12.24 19.18
CA SER A 571 -7.57 11.12 18.48
C SER A 571 -8.90 10.77 19.18
N THR A 572 -9.98 11.42 18.76
CA THR A 572 -11.32 11.28 19.36
C THR A 572 -12.09 10.07 18.80
N HIS A 573 -11.71 8.87 19.22
CA HIS A 573 -12.53 7.66 19.05
C HIS A 573 -13.58 7.54 20.17
N SER A 574 -14.65 8.35 20.10
CA SER A 574 -15.94 8.11 20.80
C SER A 574 -16.96 9.23 20.55
N ILE A 575 -17.99 8.99 19.71
CA ILE A 575 -19.26 9.72 19.76
C ILE A 575 -20.42 8.72 19.69
N HIS A 576 -20.78 8.13 20.83
CA HIS A 576 -22.14 7.68 21.09
C HIS A 576 -22.50 7.86 22.57
N GLN A 577 -22.83 9.10 22.94
CA GLN A 577 -23.66 9.33 24.11
C GLN A 577 -25.08 8.81 23.80
N ARG A 578 -25.53 7.78 24.52
CA ARG A 578 -26.95 7.41 24.58
C ARG A 578 -27.40 7.48 26.03
N ALA A 579 -28.42 8.30 26.30
CA ALA A 579 -28.84 8.60 27.66
C ALA A 579 -29.42 7.36 28.37
N SER A 580 -29.08 7.18 29.65
CA SER A 580 -29.65 6.12 30.48
C SER A 580 -31.13 6.39 30.76
N VAL A 581 -31.98 5.40 30.48
CA VAL A 581 -33.42 5.44 30.81
C VAL A 581 -33.60 4.76 32.16
N ASN A 582 -34.00 5.54 33.18
CA ASN A 582 -34.41 4.98 34.47
C ASN A 582 -35.85 4.47 34.40
N THR A 583 -36.02 3.15 34.53
CA THR A 583 -37.32 2.48 34.48
C THR A 583 -38.14 2.74 35.74
N THR A 584 -39.36 3.28 35.60
CA THR A 584 -40.44 3.07 36.56
C THR A 584 -41.81 3.23 35.89
N ALA A 585 -42.64 2.21 36.01
CA ALA A 585 -44.01 2.14 35.48
C ALA A 585 -45.03 2.36 36.63
N PRO A 586 -46.38 2.27 36.46
CA PRO A 586 -47.13 1.91 35.24
C PRO A 586 -48.47 2.68 34.98
N THR A 587 -49.14 2.27 33.89
CA THR A 587 -50.62 2.06 33.71
C THR A 587 -51.56 3.12 33.09
N VAL A 588 -52.42 2.61 32.18
CA VAL A 588 -53.76 3.06 31.72
C VAL A 588 -53.87 4.04 30.52
N ALA A 589 -54.55 3.51 29.47
CA ALA A 589 -55.24 4.15 28.33
C ALA A 589 -54.41 4.97 27.30
N ARG A 590 -54.40 4.76 25.97
CA ARG A 590 -55.28 4.12 24.93
C ARG A 590 -56.04 5.13 24.05
N SER A 591 -55.39 5.64 22.99
CA SER A 591 -56.01 5.83 21.65
C SER A 591 -55.02 6.33 20.56
N SER A 592 -54.90 5.54 19.49
CA SER A 592 -54.76 5.94 18.06
C SER A 592 -53.63 6.87 17.55
N ASP A 593 -52.78 6.26 16.70
CA ASP A 593 -52.48 6.64 15.31
C ASP A 593 -51.50 7.80 14.97
N SER A 594 -50.20 7.46 14.87
CA SER A 594 -49.34 7.76 13.70
C SER A 594 -48.00 6.99 13.78
N ASP A 595 -47.85 5.88 13.05
CA ASP A 595 -46.58 5.15 12.93
C ASP A 595 -45.72 5.72 11.79
N ASP A 596 -44.87 6.71 12.10
CA ASP A 596 -43.69 7.05 11.29
C ASP A 596 -42.48 6.27 11.84
N SER A 597 -42.36 5.01 11.40
CA SER A 597 -41.24 4.14 11.79
C SER A 597 -39.99 4.48 10.97
N ASP A 598 -39.29 5.54 11.37
CA ASP A 598 -38.04 6.00 10.78
C ASP A 598 -36.93 4.94 11.02
N SER A 599 -36.87 3.93 10.15
CA SER A 599 -35.93 2.81 10.26
C SER A 599 -34.54 3.28 9.88
N LEU A 600 -33.77 3.72 10.89
CA LEU A 600 -32.36 4.08 10.79
C LEU A 600 -31.55 2.95 10.13
N HIS A 601 -31.43 3.00 8.81
CA HIS A 601 -30.61 2.08 8.04
C HIS A 601 -29.14 2.29 8.42
N SER A 602 -28.49 1.22 8.88
CA SER A 602 -27.04 1.21 9.10
C SER A 602 -26.32 1.57 7.79
N PRO A 603 -25.33 2.47 7.80
CA PRO A 603 -24.62 2.85 6.59
C PRO A 603 -23.95 1.64 5.94
N THR A 604 -24.04 1.56 4.61
CA THR A 604 -23.41 0.47 3.84
C THR A 604 -21.89 0.56 3.92
N ALA A 605 -21.18 -0.54 3.61
CA ALA A 605 -19.72 -0.52 3.51
C ALA A 605 -19.22 0.59 2.57
N LEU A 606 -19.89 0.78 1.43
CA LEU A 606 -19.62 1.85 0.47
C LEU A 606 -19.82 3.26 1.08
N GLN A 607 -20.86 3.47 1.89
CA GLN A 607 -21.08 4.75 2.58
C GLN A 607 -20.05 5.02 3.68
N ASN A 608 -19.57 3.98 4.37
CA ASN A 608 -18.49 4.11 5.35
C ASN A 608 -17.14 4.43 4.66
N LEU A 609 -16.85 3.79 3.52
CA LEU A 609 -15.69 4.08 2.67
C LEU A 609 -15.75 5.51 2.11
N GLN A 610 -16.91 5.93 1.60
CA GLN A 610 -17.15 7.30 1.15
C GLN A 610 -16.92 8.30 2.30
N ALA A 611 -17.54 8.11 3.47
CA ALA A 611 -17.33 9.01 4.61
C ALA A 611 -15.87 9.06 5.10
N TYR A 612 -15.13 7.95 5.00
CA TYR A 612 -13.69 7.93 5.29
C TYR A 612 -12.89 8.74 4.26
N ILE A 613 -13.16 8.54 2.98
CA ILE A 613 -12.46 9.23 1.89
C ILE A 613 -12.86 10.71 1.82
N ASP A 614 -14.11 11.08 2.06
CA ASP A 614 -14.57 12.47 2.22
C ASP A 614 -13.76 13.15 3.33
N THR A 615 -13.57 12.47 4.46
CA THR A 615 -12.77 12.96 5.59
C THR A 615 -11.30 13.16 5.19
N ARG A 616 -10.68 12.19 4.51
CA ARG A 616 -9.29 12.31 4.01
C ARG A 616 -9.13 13.40 2.94
N THR A 617 -10.07 13.47 2.02
CA THR A 617 -10.07 14.45 0.93
C THR A 617 -10.31 15.85 1.47
N HIS A 618 -11.12 16.02 2.53
CA HIS A 618 -11.28 17.28 3.24
C HIS A 618 -9.99 17.70 3.98
N GLN A 619 -9.29 16.76 4.63
CA GLN A 619 -7.96 17.01 5.22
C GLN A 619 -6.96 17.47 4.16
N LEU A 620 -6.86 16.75 3.02
CA LEU A 620 -5.98 17.11 1.91
C LEU A 620 -6.34 18.48 1.31
N THR A 621 -7.62 18.76 1.10
CA THR A 621 -8.13 20.08 0.65
C THR A 621 -7.72 21.20 1.62
N GLN A 622 -7.84 20.95 2.93
CA GLN A 622 -7.43 21.90 3.97
C GLN A 622 -5.91 22.14 3.98
N VAL A 623 -5.10 21.11 3.69
CA VAL A 623 -3.64 21.23 3.61
C VAL A 623 -3.21 21.99 2.34
N LEU A 624 -3.72 21.58 1.16
CA LEU A 624 -3.41 22.19 -0.13
C LEU A 624 -3.73 23.70 -0.15
N SER A 625 -4.88 24.10 0.40
CA SER A 625 -5.29 25.51 0.52
C SER A 625 -4.41 26.36 1.45
N GLN A 626 -3.50 25.76 2.23
CA GLN A 626 -2.55 26.45 3.09
C GLN A 626 -1.13 26.54 2.51
N LEU A 627 -0.84 25.94 1.35
CA LEU A 627 0.48 25.91 0.72
C LEU A 627 0.87 27.27 0.11
N ASN A 628 1.34 28.18 0.97
CA ASN A 628 1.84 29.52 0.62
C ASN A 628 3.26 29.48 0.00
N SER A 629 3.42 28.68 -1.05
CA SER A 629 4.70 28.30 -1.68
C SER A 629 4.95 29.03 -3.01
N THR A 630 5.95 28.57 -3.77
CA THR A 630 6.30 29.10 -5.11
C THR A 630 5.10 29.08 -6.08
N PRO A 631 5.13 29.86 -7.18
CA PRO A 631 4.05 29.88 -8.18
C PRO A 631 3.68 28.48 -8.69
N ASP A 632 4.66 27.63 -8.99
CA ASP A 632 4.44 26.28 -9.52
C ASP A 632 3.71 25.38 -8.52
N VAL A 633 4.11 25.44 -7.24
CA VAL A 633 3.44 24.69 -6.17
C VAL A 633 2.01 25.19 -5.95
N ARG A 634 1.77 26.51 -6.00
CA ARG A 634 0.41 27.07 -5.88
C ARG A 634 -0.46 26.67 -7.07
N HIS A 635 0.08 26.66 -8.28
CA HIS A 635 -0.63 26.20 -9.48
C HIS A 635 -0.95 24.69 -9.41
N HIS A 636 0.01 23.85 -8.99
CA HIS A 636 -0.18 22.41 -8.89
C HIS A 636 -1.11 22.02 -7.73
N ALA A 637 -1.06 22.74 -6.60
CA ALA A 637 -2.03 22.60 -5.51
C ALA A 637 -3.43 23.06 -5.92
N GLN A 638 -3.56 24.14 -6.70
CA GLN A 638 -4.85 24.55 -7.27
C GLN A 638 -5.40 23.50 -8.23
N LEU A 639 -4.57 22.88 -9.07
CA LEU A 639 -5.00 21.80 -9.95
C LEU A 639 -5.50 20.56 -9.18
N GLN A 640 -4.86 20.22 -8.05
CA GLN A 640 -5.37 19.20 -7.14
C GLN A 640 -6.72 19.60 -6.53
N LEU A 641 -6.86 20.85 -6.09
CA LEU A 641 -8.14 21.37 -5.58
C LEU A 641 -9.23 21.34 -6.67
N ASP A 642 -8.93 21.65 -7.92
CA ASP A 642 -9.87 21.61 -9.05
C ASP A 642 -10.37 20.18 -9.38
N TRP A 643 -9.52 19.17 -9.20
CA TRP A 643 -9.91 17.76 -9.31
C TRP A 643 -10.74 17.27 -8.12
N LEU A 644 -10.55 17.86 -6.94
CA LEU A 644 -11.26 17.52 -5.71
C LEU A 644 -12.50 18.40 -5.44
N SER A 645 -12.81 19.39 -6.28
CA SER A 645 -13.79 20.44 -5.96
C SER A 645 -14.84 20.68 -7.06
N PRO A 646 -16.15 20.74 -6.70
CA PRO A 646 -16.77 20.12 -5.53
C PRO A 646 -16.76 18.60 -5.73
N GLN A 647 -16.41 17.82 -4.70
CA GLN A 647 -16.31 16.35 -4.77
C GLN A 647 -17.57 15.73 -5.40
N ARG A 648 -17.41 15.15 -6.60
CA ARG A 648 -18.44 14.35 -7.27
C ARG A 648 -17.96 12.91 -7.31
N TRP A 649 -18.44 12.11 -6.38
CA TRP A 649 -18.38 10.66 -6.48
C TRP A 649 -18.99 10.21 -7.81
N ALA A 650 -18.36 9.24 -8.47
CA ALA A 650 -18.89 8.63 -9.67
C ALA A 650 -20.25 7.99 -9.38
N SER A 651 -21.26 8.27 -10.19
CA SER A 651 -22.49 7.48 -10.19
C SER A 651 -22.18 6.08 -10.72
N VAL A 652 -22.59 5.06 -9.97
CA VAL A 652 -22.16 3.67 -10.20
C VAL A 652 -23.33 2.88 -10.76
N TYR A 653 -23.17 2.24 -11.91
CA TYR A 653 -24.08 1.18 -12.32
C TYR A 653 -23.68 -0.13 -11.65
N VAL A 654 -24.63 -0.76 -10.96
CA VAL A 654 -24.50 -2.12 -10.42
C VAL A 654 -25.69 -2.91 -10.93
N GLU A 655 -25.45 -4.13 -11.45
CA GLU A 655 -26.52 -5.01 -11.94
C GLU A 655 -27.65 -5.19 -10.90
N PRO A 656 -28.93 -5.26 -11.32
CA PRO A 656 -30.06 -5.34 -10.39
C PRO A 656 -30.01 -6.53 -9.42
N GLU A 657 -29.40 -7.65 -9.82
CA GLU A 657 -29.26 -8.81 -8.92
C GLU A 657 -28.28 -8.57 -7.76
N HIS A 658 -27.47 -7.52 -7.84
CA HIS A 658 -26.38 -7.17 -6.91
C HIS A 658 -26.59 -5.85 -6.14
N HIS A 659 -27.82 -5.30 -6.10
CA HIS A 659 -28.21 -4.00 -5.51
C HIS A 659 -27.39 -3.50 -4.30
N MET A 660 -26.28 -2.77 -4.54
CA MET A 660 -25.44 -2.16 -3.50
C MET A 660 -25.97 -0.77 -3.02
N GLY A 661 -27.22 -0.75 -2.55
CA GLY A 661 -27.82 0.42 -1.90
C GLY A 661 -28.17 1.59 -2.82
N ALA A 662 -28.42 2.76 -2.21
CA ALA A 662 -29.09 3.89 -2.84
C ALA A 662 -28.22 4.72 -3.82
N THR A 663 -26.94 4.42 -3.96
CA THR A 663 -26.01 5.11 -4.88
C THR A 663 -25.94 4.46 -6.28
N SER A 664 -26.69 3.37 -6.52
CA SER A 664 -26.72 2.74 -7.83
C SER A 664 -27.55 3.54 -8.83
N SER A 665 -26.99 3.78 -10.02
CA SER A 665 -27.71 4.35 -11.16
C SER A 665 -28.71 3.35 -11.72
N ALA A 666 -29.95 3.80 -11.96
CA ALA A 666 -31.01 2.97 -12.55
C ALA A 666 -30.80 2.64 -14.04
N SER A 667 -29.80 3.25 -14.70
CA SER A 667 -29.38 2.94 -16.07
C SER A 667 -27.86 2.96 -16.20
N SER A 668 -27.34 1.99 -16.95
CA SER A 668 -25.93 1.81 -17.28
C SER A 668 -25.37 2.93 -18.17
N ASP A 669 -26.19 3.55 -19.03
CA ASP A 669 -25.77 4.67 -19.88
C ASP A 669 -25.55 5.97 -19.08
N SER A 670 -26.41 6.19 -18.08
CA SER A 670 -26.40 7.40 -17.24
C SER A 670 -25.41 7.35 -16.07
N ALA A 671 -24.75 6.21 -15.83
CA ALA A 671 -23.72 6.07 -14.82
C ALA A 671 -22.36 6.59 -15.32
N ASP A 672 -21.58 7.23 -14.46
CA ASP A 672 -20.20 7.62 -14.77
C ASP A 672 -19.27 6.39 -14.84
N ILE A 673 -19.54 5.34 -14.04
CA ILE A 673 -18.80 4.07 -14.03
C ILE A 673 -19.72 2.85 -13.89
N TRP A 674 -19.23 1.67 -14.22
CA TRP A 674 -19.86 0.38 -13.88
C TRP A 674 -19.08 -0.31 -12.77
N CYS A 675 -19.75 -1.01 -11.85
CA CYS A 675 -19.14 -1.88 -10.85
C CYS A 675 -19.76 -3.28 -10.97
N LEU A 676 -18.98 -4.22 -11.51
CA LEU A 676 -19.41 -5.58 -11.82
C LEU A 676 -18.60 -6.59 -10.99
N ASP A 677 -19.18 -7.74 -10.69
CA ASP A 677 -18.38 -8.93 -10.36
C ASP A 677 -17.75 -9.53 -11.64
N TRP A 678 -16.82 -10.48 -11.45
CA TRP A 678 -16.15 -11.15 -12.56
C TRP A 678 -17.11 -11.94 -13.49
N ASP A 679 -18.07 -12.69 -12.95
CA ASP A 679 -18.93 -13.56 -13.76
C ASP A 679 -19.91 -12.72 -14.60
N THR A 680 -20.37 -11.58 -14.08
CA THR A 680 -21.12 -10.56 -14.83
C THR A 680 -20.26 -9.89 -15.90
N PHE A 681 -19.03 -9.47 -15.58
CA PHE A 681 -18.11 -8.89 -16.57
C PHE A 681 -17.82 -9.87 -17.72
N HIS A 682 -17.62 -11.16 -17.40
CA HIS A 682 -17.41 -12.21 -18.39
C HIS A 682 -18.60 -12.37 -19.35
N GLN A 683 -19.85 -12.31 -18.84
CA GLN A 683 -21.04 -12.39 -19.69
C GLN A 683 -21.14 -11.22 -20.68
N TYR A 684 -20.81 -9.99 -20.25
CA TYR A 684 -20.70 -8.86 -21.16
C TYR A 684 -19.55 -9.07 -22.18
N ALA A 685 -18.40 -9.58 -21.74
CA ALA A 685 -17.26 -9.87 -22.61
C ALA A 685 -17.56 -10.94 -23.67
N ASP A 686 -18.23 -12.05 -23.30
CA ASP A 686 -18.68 -13.13 -24.20
C ASP A 686 -19.70 -12.63 -25.23
N SER A 687 -20.54 -11.67 -24.86
CA SER A 687 -21.56 -11.10 -25.75
C SER A 687 -21.01 -10.16 -26.83
N ASN A 688 -19.68 -10.01 -26.92
CA ASN A 688 -18.98 -9.01 -27.75
C ASN A 688 -19.39 -7.56 -27.43
N HIS A 689 -19.81 -7.28 -26.19
CA HIS A 689 -20.15 -5.93 -25.75
C HIS A 689 -18.91 -5.01 -25.79
N VAL A 690 -19.06 -3.81 -26.37
CA VAL A 690 -18.02 -2.76 -26.37
C VAL A 690 -18.28 -1.83 -25.18
N PHE A 691 -17.44 -1.92 -24.16
CA PHE A 691 -17.60 -1.16 -22.92
C PHE A 691 -17.33 0.34 -23.14
N ARG A 692 -18.28 1.20 -22.76
CA ARG A 692 -18.23 2.67 -22.95
C ARG A 692 -18.11 3.48 -21.66
N ARG A 693 -17.85 2.80 -20.55
CA ARG A 693 -17.64 3.37 -19.21
C ARG A 693 -16.44 2.70 -18.55
N PRO A 694 -15.70 3.36 -17.66
CA PRO A 694 -14.73 2.69 -16.79
C PRO A 694 -15.46 1.64 -15.94
N VAL A 695 -14.85 0.48 -15.76
CA VAL A 695 -15.44 -0.66 -15.04
C VAL A 695 -14.56 -1.01 -13.85
N VAL A 696 -15.13 -1.01 -12.64
CA VAL A 696 -14.52 -1.65 -11.47
C VAL A 696 -14.99 -3.11 -11.44
N ILE A 697 -14.05 -4.04 -11.54
CA ILE A 697 -14.31 -5.48 -11.55
C ILE A 697 -13.91 -6.04 -10.18
N LYS A 698 -14.91 -6.49 -9.41
CA LYS A 698 -14.72 -7.14 -8.11
C LYS A 698 -14.40 -8.63 -8.34
N GLN A 699 -13.11 -8.97 -8.39
CA GLN A 699 -12.59 -10.34 -8.56
C GLN A 699 -11.95 -10.86 -7.27
N LYS A 700 -11.87 -12.18 -7.09
CA LYS A 700 -11.10 -12.84 -6.01
C LYS A 700 -9.81 -13.44 -6.59
N PHE A 701 -8.71 -13.31 -5.85
CA PHE A 701 -7.37 -13.76 -6.25
C PHE A 701 -6.78 -14.72 -5.19
N GLN A 702 -5.75 -15.49 -5.55
CA GLN A 702 -5.13 -16.47 -4.63
C GLN A 702 -4.01 -15.85 -3.78
N ASP A 703 -3.51 -14.70 -4.21
CA ASP A 703 -2.43 -13.91 -3.62
C ASP A 703 -2.90 -12.70 -2.81
N SER A 704 -4.22 -12.54 -2.63
CA SER A 704 -4.81 -11.51 -1.76
C SER A 704 -4.16 -11.51 -0.36
N GLY A 705 -3.88 -10.32 0.16
CA GLY A 705 -3.19 -10.11 1.44
C GLY A 705 -1.75 -10.62 1.52
N MET A 706 -1.12 -10.98 0.39
CA MET A 706 0.31 -11.40 0.37
C MET A 706 1.28 -10.22 0.19
N TYR A 707 0.79 -9.12 -0.40
CA TYR A 707 1.54 -7.89 -0.62
C TYR A 707 1.46 -6.96 0.60
N GLU A 708 2.55 -6.26 0.86
CA GLU A 708 2.68 -5.22 1.88
C GLU A 708 3.66 -4.17 1.31
N VAL A 709 3.30 -2.88 1.30
CA VAL A 709 4.12 -1.79 0.74
C VAL A 709 5.55 -1.82 1.26
N ASP A 710 5.76 -1.97 2.57
CA ASP A 710 7.10 -2.04 3.16
C ASP A 710 7.91 -3.23 2.62
N ARG A 711 7.28 -4.40 2.38
CA ARG A 711 7.97 -5.56 1.77
C ARG A 711 8.33 -5.31 0.32
N TYR A 712 7.50 -4.56 -0.41
CA TYR A 712 7.78 -4.20 -1.79
C TYR A 712 8.95 -3.21 -1.87
N VAL A 713 9.01 -2.21 -0.98
CA VAL A 713 10.18 -1.32 -0.82
C VAL A 713 11.45 -2.10 -0.46
N ASP A 714 11.36 -3.06 0.46
CA ASP A 714 12.47 -3.97 0.81
C ASP A 714 12.92 -4.81 -0.41
N MET A 715 11.97 -5.27 -1.24
CA MET A 715 12.24 -6.05 -2.45
C MET A 715 12.89 -5.21 -3.56
N LEU A 716 12.44 -3.96 -3.78
CA LEU A 716 13.09 -3.01 -4.67
C LEU A 716 14.55 -2.80 -4.26
N TRP A 717 14.78 -2.49 -2.98
CA TRP A 717 16.12 -2.29 -2.42
C TRP A 717 17.03 -3.52 -2.59
N GLN A 718 16.52 -4.71 -2.30
CA GLN A 718 17.29 -5.96 -2.40
C GLN A 718 17.61 -6.38 -3.84
N ARG A 719 16.74 -6.07 -4.81
CA ARG A 719 16.93 -6.44 -6.22
C ARG A 719 17.72 -5.40 -7.03
N PHE A 720 17.62 -4.11 -6.67
CA PHE A 720 18.14 -3.01 -7.49
C PHE A 720 18.90 -1.92 -6.69
N PRO A 721 19.80 -2.26 -5.74
CA PRO A 721 20.39 -1.31 -4.80
C PRO A 721 21.23 -0.19 -5.45
N GLU A 722 21.81 -0.45 -6.62
CA GLU A 722 22.67 0.48 -7.37
C GLU A 722 21.93 1.20 -8.52
N GLN A 723 20.65 0.88 -8.73
CA GLN A 723 19.84 1.49 -9.80
C GLN A 723 19.25 2.83 -9.39
N HIS A 724 18.72 3.52 -10.40
CA HIS A 724 17.92 4.73 -10.21
C HIS A 724 16.45 4.44 -10.51
N ILE A 725 15.58 5.26 -9.93
CA ILE A 725 14.13 5.18 -9.99
C ILE A 725 13.60 6.58 -10.31
N GLU A 726 12.66 6.67 -11.27
CA GLU A 726 11.96 7.92 -11.54
C GLU A 726 10.85 8.09 -10.51
N VAL A 727 10.77 9.28 -9.91
CA VAL A 727 9.82 9.60 -8.85
C VAL A 727 9.18 10.95 -9.16
N GLN A 728 7.86 10.96 -9.22
CA GLN A 728 7.08 12.19 -9.27
C GLN A 728 6.93 12.79 -7.86
N ASN A 729 7.06 14.11 -7.78
CA ASN A 729 6.80 14.90 -6.59
C ASN A 729 5.39 15.53 -6.69
N SER A 730 4.48 15.16 -5.80
CA SER A 730 3.07 15.56 -5.84
C SER A 730 2.79 17.00 -5.39
N ILE A 731 3.81 17.75 -4.95
CA ILE A 731 3.69 19.16 -4.58
C ILE A 731 4.05 20.07 -5.76
N THR A 732 4.84 19.57 -6.71
CA THR A 732 5.34 20.32 -7.89
C THR A 732 4.93 19.71 -9.24
N GLY A 733 4.44 18.46 -9.25
CA GLY A 733 4.14 17.68 -10.45
C GLY A 733 5.37 17.10 -11.16
N THR A 734 6.59 17.55 -10.82
CA THR A 734 7.82 17.22 -11.53
C THR A 734 8.34 15.83 -11.21
N SER A 735 8.76 15.08 -12.24
CA SER A 735 9.62 13.91 -12.09
C SER A 735 11.05 14.31 -11.68
N ARG A 736 11.68 13.47 -10.84
CA ARG A 736 13.11 13.48 -10.56
C ARG A 736 13.64 12.05 -10.61
N LEU A 737 14.80 11.85 -11.25
CA LEU A 737 15.57 10.62 -11.14
C LEU A 737 16.32 10.59 -9.79
N MET A 738 16.16 9.51 -9.04
CA MET A 738 16.68 9.35 -7.69
C MET A 738 17.36 7.98 -7.54
N SER A 739 18.35 7.84 -6.65
CA SER A 739 18.98 6.54 -6.39
C SER A 739 18.05 5.64 -5.57
N MET A 740 18.11 4.31 -5.76
CA MET A 740 17.27 3.38 -4.99
C MET A 740 17.53 3.47 -3.47
N ALA A 741 18.74 3.82 -3.06
CA ALA A 741 19.09 4.06 -1.65
C ALA A 741 18.37 5.30 -1.06
N GLU A 742 18.35 6.40 -1.82
CA GLU A 742 17.66 7.64 -1.44
C GLU A 742 16.13 7.45 -1.46
N TYR A 743 15.60 6.70 -2.45
CA TYR A 743 14.19 6.32 -2.51
C TYR A 743 13.76 5.47 -1.31
N CYS A 744 14.39 4.31 -1.10
CA CYS A 744 13.99 3.40 -0.02
C CYS A 744 14.21 4.02 1.37
N SER A 745 15.23 4.87 1.55
CA SER A 745 15.38 5.64 2.79
C SER A 745 14.26 6.64 2.99
N THR A 746 13.78 7.32 1.94
CA THR A 746 12.71 8.30 2.05
C THR A 746 11.36 7.62 2.25
N ALA A 747 11.08 6.57 1.48
CA ALA A 747 9.92 5.69 1.61
C ALA A 747 9.73 5.20 3.05
N LEU A 748 10.78 4.60 3.64
CA LEU A 748 10.75 4.11 5.02
C LEU A 748 10.56 5.23 6.05
N THR A 749 11.09 6.44 5.81
CA THR A 749 10.77 7.58 6.70
C THR A 749 9.34 8.06 6.58
N VAL A 750 8.72 7.99 5.39
CA VAL A 750 7.32 8.35 5.19
C VAL A 750 6.39 7.30 5.83
N THR A 751 6.70 6.00 5.72
CA THR A 751 5.90 4.94 6.36
C THR A 751 6.12 4.86 7.88
N GLU A 752 7.35 4.99 8.41
CA GLU A 752 7.58 5.00 9.87
C GLU A 752 7.01 6.24 10.56
N ALA A 753 6.98 7.41 9.91
CA ALA A 753 6.60 8.66 10.56
C ALA A 753 5.08 8.96 10.54
N GLY A 754 4.34 8.42 9.56
CA GLY A 754 2.90 8.71 9.39
C GLY A 754 2.59 10.20 9.18
N THR A 755 3.58 10.97 8.71
CA THR A 755 3.54 12.44 8.67
C THR A 755 2.70 12.95 7.51
N SER A 756 1.60 13.63 7.84
CA SER A 756 0.89 14.55 6.95
C SER A 756 1.86 15.57 6.34
N LEU A 757 1.58 15.97 5.09
CA LEU A 757 2.31 16.87 4.16
C LEU A 757 3.04 18.12 4.71
N SER A 758 2.88 18.48 5.98
CA SER A 758 3.37 19.72 6.60
C SER A 758 4.89 19.89 6.68
N ASP A 759 5.67 18.80 6.59
CA ASP A 759 7.13 18.86 6.52
C ASP A 759 7.61 18.80 5.06
N ASN A 760 8.50 19.74 4.68
CA ASN A 760 9.06 19.89 3.33
C ASN A 760 9.93 18.69 2.83
N THR A 761 9.96 17.58 3.57
CA THR A 761 10.75 16.38 3.27
C THR A 761 9.99 15.33 2.45
N THR A 762 8.68 15.50 2.22
CA THR A 762 7.82 14.61 1.40
C THR A 762 8.05 14.76 -0.11
N SER A 763 9.31 14.97 -0.54
CA SER A 763 9.68 15.16 -1.95
C SER A 763 9.60 13.90 -2.83
N VAL A 764 9.06 12.81 -2.27
CA VAL A 764 9.02 11.45 -2.82
C VAL A 764 7.63 10.92 -2.52
N SER A 765 6.76 10.90 -3.53
CA SER A 765 5.34 10.57 -3.33
C SER A 765 4.83 9.50 -4.30
N ASN A 766 5.19 9.51 -5.57
CA ASN A 766 4.78 8.45 -6.51
C ASN A 766 5.92 7.94 -7.39
N ALA A 767 6.12 6.62 -7.40
CA ALA A 767 6.99 5.91 -8.33
C ALA A 767 6.11 5.10 -9.30
N VAL A 768 5.92 5.65 -10.50
CA VAL A 768 5.12 5.06 -11.59
C VAL A 768 6.01 4.32 -12.58
N ASN A 769 5.40 3.47 -13.42
CA ASN A 769 6.10 2.72 -14.48
C ASN A 769 7.26 1.84 -13.94
N LEU A 770 7.14 1.32 -12.72
CA LEU A 770 8.05 0.31 -12.23
C LEU A 770 7.85 -0.97 -13.03
N ARG A 771 8.89 -1.77 -13.20
CA ARG A 771 8.74 -3.10 -13.81
C ARG A 771 7.78 -3.94 -12.97
N CYS A 772 6.94 -4.76 -13.61
CA CYS A 772 6.23 -5.85 -12.93
C CYS A 772 7.21 -6.74 -12.13
N LEU A 773 7.20 -6.57 -10.81
CA LEU A 773 8.10 -7.18 -9.82
C LEU A 773 7.31 -7.85 -8.69
N ALA A 774 6.10 -7.35 -8.41
CA ALA A 774 5.08 -7.99 -7.59
C ALA A 774 4.67 -9.33 -8.22
N ARG A 775 4.29 -9.32 -9.51
CA ARG A 775 3.87 -10.50 -10.28
C ARG A 775 2.67 -11.18 -9.63
N ALA A 776 1.65 -10.38 -9.40
CA ALA A 776 0.38 -10.81 -8.88
C ALA A 776 -0.32 -11.81 -9.81
N ASP A 777 -1.34 -12.50 -9.29
CA ASP A 777 -2.35 -13.13 -10.12
C ASP A 777 -2.98 -12.04 -11.00
N GLU A 778 -2.65 -12.02 -12.29
CA GLU A 778 -3.26 -11.10 -13.25
C GLU A 778 -4.80 -11.27 -13.25
N PRO A 779 -5.58 -10.16 -13.34
CA PRO A 779 -7.02 -10.22 -13.52
C PRO A 779 -7.43 -11.13 -14.67
N LEU A 780 -8.50 -11.90 -14.50
CA LEU A 780 -8.92 -12.90 -15.48
C LEU A 780 -9.28 -12.27 -16.85
N LEU A 781 -9.57 -10.96 -16.89
CA LEU A 781 -9.78 -10.20 -18.12
C LEU A 781 -8.56 -10.24 -19.06
N THR A 782 -7.32 -10.27 -18.53
CA THR A 782 -6.09 -10.36 -19.36
C THR A 782 -5.97 -11.71 -20.06
N ARG A 783 -6.75 -12.70 -19.60
CA ARG A 783 -6.74 -14.10 -20.08
C ARG A 783 -7.81 -14.37 -21.14
N LEU A 784 -8.68 -13.40 -21.42
CA LEU A 784 -9.68 -13.48 -22.50
C LEU A 784 -9.04 -13.06 -23.83
N GLU A 785 -9.19 -13.89 -24.87
CA GLU A 785 -8.52 -13.68 -26.16
C GLU A 785 -8.78 -12.29 -26.75
N ARG A 786 -10.03 -11.78 -26.69
CA ARG A 786 -10.38 -10.44 -27.19
C ARG A 786 -9.59 -9.30 -26.56
N PHE A 787 -9.14 -9.43 -25.31
CA PHE A 787 -8.34 -8.40 -24.62
C PHE A 787 -6.82 -8.59 -24.80
N GLN A 788 -6.37 -9.63 -25.50
CA GLN A 788 -4.96 -9.92 -25.79
C GLN A 788 -4.48 -9.35 -27.12
N LEU A 789 -5.22 -8.45 -27.76
CA LEU A 789 -4.82 -7.89 -29.06
C LEU A 789 -3.47 -7.16 -28.96
N LEU A 790 -3.28 -6.28 -27.97
CA LEU A 790 -2.03 -5.52 -27.84
C LEU A 790 -0.82 -6.42 -27.55
N SER A 791 -0.95 -7.43 -26.67
CA SER A 791 0.13 -8.37 -26.36
C SER A 791 0.44 -9.31 -27.53
N THR A 792 -0.58 -9.71 -28.30
CA THR A 792 -0.41 -10.45 -29.57
C THR A 792 0.34 -9.64 -30.61
N LEU A 793 0.01 -8.34 -30.75
CA LEU A 793 0.68 -7.44 -31.69
C LEU A 793 2.10 -7.10 -31.25
N ALA A 794 2.34 -6.84 -29.97
CA ALA A 794 3.69 -6.67 -29.42
C ALA A 794 4.56 -7.92 -29.65
N SER A 795 4.00 -9.13 -29.47
CA SER A 795 4.68 -10.40 -29.75
C SER A 795 5.01 -10.59 -31.24
N ARG A 796 4.14 -10.10 -32.15
CA ARG A 796 4.40 -10.06 -33.60
C ARG A 796 5.52 -9.06 -33.94
N VAL A 797 5.51 -7.87 -33.36
CA VAL A 797 6.54 -6.82 -33.55
C VAL A 797 7.90 -7.26 -33.02
N ALA A 798 7.96 -7.97 -31.90
CA ALA A 798 9.19 -8.56 -31.38
C ALA A 798 9.77 -9.67 -32.28
N GLY A 799 8.97 -10.21 -33.23
CA GLY A 799 9.40 -11.19 -34.22
C GLY A 799 9.75 -12.59 -33.69
N THR A 800 9.69 -12.81 -32.37
CA THR A 800 10.16 -14.06 -31.74
C THR A 800 9.15 -14.63 -30.75
N ILE A 801 8.56 -15.78 -31.09
CA ILE A 801 7.61 -16.54 -30.26
C ILE A 801 8.27 -17.17 -29.01
N GLY A 802 9.60 -17.10 -28.90
CA GLY A 802 10.34 -17.42 -27.68
C GLY A 802 11.47 -16.42 -27.47
N ARG A 803 11.86 -16.20 -26.21
CA ARG A 803 12.94 -15.27 -25.85
C ARG A 803 14.22 -15.56 -26.63
N THR A 804 14.64 -14.61 -27.46
CA THR A 804 16.02 -14.52 -27.91
C THR A 804 16.81 -13.76 -26.86
N GLU A 805 17.87 -14.37 -26.29
CA GLU A 805 18.66 -13.79 -25.20
C GLU A 805 19.49 -12.55 -25.60
N HIS A 806 19.26 -12.01 -26.80
CA HIS A 806 20.05 -10.96 -27.45
C HIS A 806 19.18 -9.85 -28.07
N SER A 807 17.84 -9.96 -28.01
CA SER A 807 17.00 -8.79 -28.30
C SER A 807 17.05 -7.83 -27.09
N PRO A 808 17.26 -6.52 -27.30
CA PRO A 808 17.04 -5.56 -26.22
C PRO A 808 15.56 -5.63 -25.82
N PRO A 809 15.22 -5.56 -24.52
CA PRO A 809 13.83 -5.63 -24.08
C PRO A 809 13.06 -4.47 -24.72
N SER A 810 12.07 -4.79 -25.56
CA SER A 810 11.28 -3.76 -26.23
C SER A 810 10.46 -3.01 -25.18
N ASN A 811 10.42 -1.67 -25.25
CA ASN A 811 9.62 -0.85 -24.32
C ASN A 811 8.13 -1.24 -24.29
N LEU A 812 7.61 -1.96 -25.29
CA LEU A 812 6.30 -2.61 -25.27
C LEU A 812 6.12 -3.58 -24.09
N GLU A 813 7.14 -4.34 -23.68
CA GLU A 813 7.02 -5.26 -22.52
C GLU A 813 6.69 -4.50 -21.22
N SER A 814 7.25 -3.31 -21.03
CA SER A 814 6.96 -2.43 -19.89
C SER A 814 5.60 -1.73 -19.96
N LEU A 815 4.97 -1.66 -21.14
CA LEU A 815 3.61 -1.14 -21.30
C LEU A 815 2.55 -2.21 -21.01
N LEU A 816 2.86 -3.48 -21.29
CA LEU A 816 1.96 -4.62 -21.00
C LEU A 816 1.86 -4.96 -19.50
N GLY A 817 2.87 -4.62 -18.68
CA GLY A 817 2.89 -4.93 -17.26
C GLY A 817 3.85 -4.06 -16.44
N PHE A 818 3.30 -3.20 -15.58
CA PHE A 818 4.00 -2.31 -14.68
C PHE A 818 3.46 -2.40 -13.24
N ASP A 819 4.34 -2.15 -12.27
CA ASP A 819 3.94 -1.85 -10.89
C ASP A 819 3.90 -0.31 -10.70
N ALA A 820 3.08 0.16 -9.76
CA ALA A 820 3.09 1.55 -9.31
C ALA A 820 3.05 1.59 -7.77
N LEU A 821 3.95 2.37 -7.17
CA LEU A 821 4.05 2.52 -5.72
C LEU A 821 3.88 4.00 -5.34
N SER A 822 2.81 4.28 -4.59
CA SER A 822 2.43 5.62 -4.17
C SER A 822 2.38 5.71 -2.64
N PHE A 823 2.82 6.81 -2.05
CA PHE A 823 2.73 7.05 -0.60
C PHE A 823 1.50 7.89 -0.22
N ALA A 824 1.23 8.06 1.07
CA ALA A 824 0.16 8.93 1.56
C ALA A 824 0.29 10.36 0.98
N ASP A 825 -0.86 10.98 0.72
CA ASP A 825 -1.03 12.26 0.02
C ASP A 825 -0.44 12.32 -1.42
N ALA A 826 -0.06 11.19 -2.03
CA ALA A 826 0.51 11.20 -3.38
C ALA A 826 -0.55 11.43 -4.47
N PHE A 827 -0.36 12.51 -5.23
CA PHE A 827 -1.10 12.88 -6.43
C PHE A 827 -0.29 12.66 -7.72
N SER A 828 -0.97 12.24 -8.79
CA SER A 828 -0.48 12.30 -10.18
C SER A 828 -1.49 13.05 -11.05
N SER A 829 -0.96 13.98 -11.84
CA SER A 829 -1.71 15.00 -12.60
C SER A 829 -2.59 14.45 -13.74
N SER A 830 -3.38 15.33 -14.35
CA SER A 830 -4.20 15.09 -15.54
C SER A 830 -3.40 14.40 -16.66
N HIS A 831 -3.82 13.20 -17.07
CA HIS A 831 -3.25 12.49 -18.22
C HIS A 831 -4.30 11.59 -18.90
N ALA A 832 -4.01 11.19 -20.14
CA ALA A 832 -4.77 10.19 -20.89
C ALA A 832 -3.90 8.94 -21.13
N ASN A 833 -4.53 7.79 -21.36
CA ASN A 833 -3.83 6.53 -21.62
C ASN A 833 -3.11 6.58 -22.98
N LEU A 834 -1.79 6.35 -22.98
CA LEU A 834 -0.94 6.35 -24.18
C LEU A 834 -1.44 5.42 -25.31
N PHE A 835 -2.12 4.33 -24.95
CA PHE A 835 -2.67 3.34 -25.87
C PHE A 835 -4.19 3.14 -25.68
N GLY A 836 -4.86 4.09 -25.02
CA GLY A 836 -6.31 4.07 -24.74
C GLY A 836 -6.74 3.11 -23.63
N GLY A 837 -6.49 1.82 -23.82
CA GLY A 837 -6.91 0.77 -22.90
C GLY A 837 -5.92 0.52 -21.76
N SER A 838 -6.42 0.42 -20.53
CA SER A 838 -5.62 0.05 -19.36
C SER A 838 -6.39 -0.78 -18.34
N TRP A 839 -5.69 -1.63 -17.61
CA TRP A 839 -6.16 -2.24 -16.37
C TRP A 839 -5.19 -1.91 -15.22
N VAL A 840 -5.70 -1.73 -14.01
CA VAL A 840 -4.90 -1.64 -12.78
C VAL A 840 -5.60 -2.40 -11.66
N ARG A 841 -4.85 -3.21 -10.90
CA ARG A 841 -5.30 -3.90 -9.68
C ARG A 841 -4.65 -3.24 -8.47
N CYS A 842 -5.43 -2.92 -7.44
CA CYS A 842 -4.88 -2.55 -6.14
C CYS A 842 -4.39 -3.81 -5.40
N LEU A 843 -3.10 -3.86 -5.03
CA LEU A 843 -2.48 -4.99 -4.32
C LEU A 843 -2.37 -4.75 -2.81
N ASP A 844 -2.20 -3.50 -2.39
CA ASP A 844 -2.15 -3.07 -1.00
C ASP A 844 -2.55 -1.58 -0.90
N GLY A 845 -3.11 -1.17 0.23
CA GLY A 845 -3.57 0.20 0.50
C GLY A 845 -4.85 0.60 -0.23
N LEU A 846 -4.99 1.91 -0.48
CA LEU A 846 -6.19 2.55 -1.03
C LEU A 846 -5.81 3.61 -2.07
N LYS A 847 -6.39 3.51 -3.27
CA LYS A 847 -6.21 4.49 -4.36
C LYS A 847 -7.52 5.18 -4.71
N ILE A 848 -7.46 6.47 -5.04
CA ILE A 848 -8.58 7.23 -5.58
C ILE A 848 -8.24 7.60 -7.03
N TYR A 849 -9.08 7.21 -7.98
CA TYR A 849 -9.03 7.71 -9.35
C TYR A 849 -10.05 8.82 -9.55
N ALA A 850 -9.62 9.92 -10.16
CA ALA A 850 -10.49 11.01 -10.58
C ALA A 850 -10.56 11.00 -12.11
N ILE A 851 -11.68 10.53 -12.68
CA ILE A 851 -11.83 10.33 -14.13
C ILE A 851 -12.80 11.38 -14.70
N ALA A 852 -12.44 11.98 -15.82
CA ALA A 852 -13.29 12.86 -16.62
C ALA A 852 -13.52 12.21 -17.99
N ALA A 853 -14.71 11.64 -18.18
CA ALA A 853 -15.23 11.10 -19.43
C ALA A 853 -16.33 12.02 -20.00
N ASP A 854 -16.93 11.66 -21.14
CA ASP A 854 -17.95 12.45 -21.86
C ASP A 854 -17.52 13.91 -22.14
N LEU A 855 -16.21 14.10 -22.35
CA LEU A 855 -15.57 15.37 -22.61
C LEU A 855 -15.85 15.89 -24.02
N ASP A 856 -16.11 17.19 -24.11
CA ASP A 856 -16.49 17.87 -25.36
C ASP A 856 -15.28 18.33 -26.20
N ALA A 857 -15.54 18.84 -27.40
CA ALA A 857 -14.49 19.28 -28.32
C ALA A 857 -13.75 20.56 -27.89
N GLU A 858 -14.20 21.26 -26.84
CA GLU A 858 -13.43 22.33 -26.18
C GLU A 858 -12.53 21.74 -25.09
N ASP A 859 -13.04 20.80 -24.26
CA ASP A 859 -12.23 20.09 -23.26
C ASP A 859 -11.02 19.41 -23.87
N TRP A 860 -11.19 18.68 -24.98
CA TRP A 860 -10.10 17.96 -25.66
C TRP A 860 -9.08 18.92 -26.29
N ARG A 861 -9.51 20.07 -26.80
CA ARG A 861 -8.59 21.11 -27.29
C ARG A 861 -7.78 21.67 -26.12
N ARG A 862 -8.47 22.09 -25.06
CA ARG A 862 -7.84 22.52 -23.81
C ARG A 862 -6.89 21.48 -23.23
N PHE A 863 -7.16 20.18 -23.37
CA PHE A 863 -6.23 19.15 -22.88
C PHE A 863 -5.00 18.99 -23.79
N ALA A 864 -5.13 19.17 -25.10
CA ALA A 864 -3.98 19.28 -25.99
C ALA A 864 -3.13 20.53 -25.69
N ASP A 865 -3.77 21.65 -25.33
CA ASP A 865 -3.12 22.94 -25.04
C ASP A 865 -2.50 23.01 -23.62
N GLU A 866 -3.24 22.56 -22.59
CA GLU A 866 -2.87 22.62 -21.17
C GLU A 866 -2.08 21.37 -20.72
N GLY A 867 -2.24 20.23 -21.40
CA GLY A 867 -1.58 18.96 -21.09
C GLY A 867 -1.76 18.52 -19.63
N TYR A 868 -0.64 18.25 -18.95
CA TYR A 868 -0.63 17.85 -17.54
C TYR A 868 -1.16 18.94 -16.56
N LYS A 869 -1.38 20.18 -17.04
CA LYS A 869 -1.96 21.28 -16.27
C LYS A 869 -3.49 21.37 -16.40
N TRP A 870 -4.10 20.53 -17.24
CA TRP A 870 -5.52 20.64 -17.59
C TRP A 870 -6.44 20.55 -16.38
N SER A 871 -7.21 21.60 -16.14
CA SER A 871 -8.23 21.63 -15.08
C SER A 871 -9.55 21.01 -15.57
N PRO A 872 -10.16 20.08 -14.80
CA PRO A 872 -11.40 19.40 -15.17
C PRO A 872 -12.65 20.26 -15.01
N ARG A 873 -12.58 21.44 -14.36
CA ARG A 873 -13.72 22.36 -14.14
C ARG A 873 -14.99 21.66 -13.61
N GLY A 874 -14.85 20.68 -12.72
CA GLY A 874 -15.95 19.89 -12.14
C GLY A 874 -16.50 18.76 -13.03
N LYS A 875 -15.89 18.46 -14.18
CA LYS A 875 -16.23 17.30 -15.03
C LYS A 875 -15.64 15.97 -14.50
N GLY A 876 -14.66 16.02 -13.61
CA GLY A 876 -14.08 14.84 -12.95
C GLY A 876 -15.06 14.10 -12.01
N ARG A 877 -14.79 12.80 -11.80
CA ARG A 877 -15.57 11.87 -10.98
C ARG A 877 -14.65 10.99 -10.13
N LEU A 878 -14.90 10.93 -8.83
CA LEU A 878 -14.08 10.17 -7.88
C LEU A 878 -14.52 8.71 -7.79
N ILE A 879 -13.54 7.81 -7.83
CA ILE A 879 -13.66 6.35 -7.71
C ILE A 879 -12.65 5.90 -6.66
N ALA A 880 -13.07 5.07 -5.70
CA ALA A 880 -12.17 4.42 -4.75
C ALA A 880 -11.85 2.99 -5.22
N LEU A 881 -10.60 2.56 -5.06
CA LEU A 881 -10.14 1.19 -5.32
C LEU A 881 -9.51 0.62 -4.05
N GLU A 882 -10.17 -0.39 -3.47
CA GLU A 882 -9.72 -1.16 -2.30
C GLU A 882 -8.81 -2.34 -2.72
N GLU A 883 -8.17 -3.02 -1.77
CA GLU A 883 -7.42 -4.27 -2.02
C GLU A 883 -8.22 -5.28 -2.87
N ASP A 884 -7.58 -5.84 -3.90
CA ASP A 884 -8.16 -6.70 -4.96
C ASP A 884 -9.05 -6.01 -6.02
N ASP A 885 -9.37 -4.71 -5.89
CA ASP A 885 -10.16 -4.02 -6.93
C ASP A 885 -9.38 -3.85 -8.23
N VAL A 886 -10.02 -4.20 -9.34
CA VAL A 886 -9.49 -4.00 -10.69
C VAL A 886 -10.27 -2.88 -11.38
N LEU A 887 -9.61 -1.76 -11.67
CA LEU A 887 -10.14 -0.73 -12.57
C LEU A 887 -9.72 -1.05 -14.01
N PHE A 888 -10.70 -1.23 -14.87
CA PHE A 888 -10.57 -1.36 -16.32
C PHE A 888 -11.06 -0.06 -16.98
N ILE A 889 -10.18 0.59 -17.74
CA ILE A 889 -10.52 1.70 -18.64
C ILE A 889 -10.54 1.11 -20.06
N PRO A 890 -11.72 1.00 -20.71
CA PRO A 890 -11.84 0.35 -22.01
C PRO A 890 -10.99 1.01 -23.11
N PRO A 891 -10.36 0.22 -24.00
CA PRO A 891 -9.69 0.75 -25.19
C PRO A 891 -10.66 1.55 -26.06
N GLY A 892 -10.26 2.74 -26.52
CA GLY A 892 -11.12 3.63 -27.28
C GLY A 892 -12.00 4.55 -26.43
N LEU A 893 -12.09 4.33 -25.11
CA LEU A 893 -12.73 5.29 -24.19
C LEU A 893 -11.75 6.41 -23.87
N ARG A 894 -11.72 7.44 -24.74
CA ARG A 894 -11.02 8.69 -24.45
C ARG A 894 -11.50 9.28 -23.12
N ALA A 895 -10.64 9.23 -22.10
CA ALA A 895 -10.88 9.81 -20.79
C ALA A 895 -9.60 10.41 -20.22
N ILE A 896 -9.71 11.61 -19.64
CA ILE A 896 -8.61 12.23 -18.88
C ILE A 896 -8.78 11.80 -17.43
N HIS A 897 -7.70 11.42 -16.76
CA HIS A 897 -7.75 11.09 -15.35
C HIS A 897 -6.55 11.63 -14.57
N ALA A 898 -6.76 11.76 -13.26
CA ALA A 898 -5.74 11.99 -12.25
C ALA A 898 -5.90 10.93 -11.15
N SER A 899 -4.91 10.78 -10.27
CA SER A 899 -5.04 9.86 -9.13
C SER A 899 -4.51 10.47 -7.83
N PHE A 900 -5.15 10.11 -6.72
CA PHE A 900 -4.81 10.51 -5.36
C PHE A 900 -4.61 9.26 -4.50
N THR A 901 -3.84 9.41 -3.41
CA THR A 901 -3.37 8.29 -2.60
C THR A 901 -3.54 8.63 -1.11
N PRO A 902 -4.71 8.36 -0.49
CA PRO A 902 -4.95 8.69 0.92
C PRO A 902 -4.10 7.85 1.89
N GLU A 903 -3.61 6.69 1.47
CA GLU A 903 -2.78 5.77 2.25
C GLU A 903 -1.73 5.12 1.34
N PRO A 904 -0.53 4.73 1.84
CA PRO A 904 0.49 4.09 1.00
C PRO A 904 -0.10 2.89 0.25
N CYS A 905 0.07 2.87 -1.06
CA CYS A 905 -0.63 1.98 -1.97
C CYS A 905 0.32 1.36 -2.99
N LEU A 906 0.19 0.05 -3.20
CA LEU A 906 0.86 -0.70 -4.25
C LEU A 906 -0.19 -1.14 -5.28
N MET A 907 0.06 -0.89 -6.56
CA MET A 907 -0.75 -1.37 -7.67
C MET A 907 0.11 -2.14 -8.68
N GLU A 908 -0.51 -3.06 -9.40
CA GLU A 908 0.04 -3.70 -10.60
C GLU A 908 -0.98 -3.52 -11.74
N GLY A 909 -0.50 -3.23 -12.95
CA GLY A 909 -1.37 -2.87 -14.07
C GLY A 909 -0.67 -3.00 -15.42
N GLY A 910 -1.40 -2.69 -16.49
CA GLY A 910 -0.90 -2.80 -17.85
C GLY A 910 -1.85 -2.22 -18.88
N MET A 911 -1.33 -2.01 -20.10
CA MET A 911 -2.10 -1.60 -21.26
C MET A 911 -2.58 -2.82 -22.04
N LEU A 912 -3.79 -2.75 -22.57
CA LEU A 912 -4.39 -3.81 -23.39
C LEU A 912 -5.26 -3.22 -24.49
N TRP A 913 -5.58 -4.02 -25.52
CA TRP A 913 -6.50 -3.66 -26.59
C TRP A 913 -7.58 -4.73 -26.76
N ASP A 914 -8.75 -4.30 -27.19
CA ASP A 914 -9.96 -5.10 -27.35
C ASP A 914 -10.27 -5.32 -28.83
N GLU A 915 -10.37 -6.57 -29.27
CA GLU A 915 -10.71 -6.94 -30.65
C GLU A 915 -12.09 -6.41 -31.09
N CYS A 916 -13.00 -6.13 -30.15
CA CYS A 916 -14.30 -5.53 -30.46
C CYS A 916 -14.27 -3.99 -30.58
N ALA A 917 -13.20 -3.32 -30.14
CA ALA A 917 -13.09 -1.85 -30.08
C ALA A 917 -12.01 -1.27 -31.03
N ILE A 918 -11.57 -2.03 -32.03
CA ILE A 918 -10.53 -1.60 -33.00
C ILE A 918 -10.85 -0.26 -33.70
N PRO A 919 -12.10 0.05 -34.10
CA PRO A 919 -12.43 1.37 -34.66
C PRO A 919 -12.15 2.51 -33.69
N GLU A 920 -12.61 2.38 -32.44
CA GLU A 920 -12.46 3.37 -31.38
C GLU A 920 -10.98 3.53 -30.95
N ILE A 921 -10.23 2.43 -30.86
CA ILE A 921 -8.77 2.44 -30.63
C ILE A 921 -8.04 3.24 -31.72
N LEU A 922 -8.40 3.05 -33.00
CA LEU A 922 -7.74 3.76 -34.10
C LEU A 922 -8.07 5.26 -34.12
N ASP A 923 -9.29 5.66 -33.75
CA ASP A 923 -9.65 7.08 -33.59
C ASP A 923 -8.92 7.70 -32.38
N GLU A 924 -8.81 6.99 -31.27
CA GLU A 924 -8.05 7.43 -30.10
C GLU A 924 -6.56 7.63 -30.41
N LEU A 925 -5.90 6.64 -31.01
CA LEU A 925 -4.50 6.73 -31.44
C LEU A 925 -4.28 7.85 -32.48
N LEU A 926 -5.23 8.10 -33.37
CA LEU A 926 -5.18 9.20 -34.33
C LEU A 926 -5.36 10.58 -33.65
N TRP A 927 -6.10 10.66 -32.55
CA TRP A 927 -6.15 11.87 -31.73
C TRP A 927 -4.84 12.07 -30.97
N ILE A 928 -4.30 11.02 -30.34
CA ILE A 928 -3.03 11.08 -29.60
C ILE A 928 -1.87 11.50 -30.53
N ALA A 929 -1.77 10.89 -31.72
CA ALA A 929 -0.73 11.22 -32.70
C ALA A 929 -0.80 12.66 -33.23
N ARG A 930 -1.96 13.34 -33.13
CA ARG A 930 -2.15 14.75 -33.48
C ARG A 930 -1.85 15.71 -32.33
N HIS A 931 -1.93 15.25 -31.08
CA HIS A 931 -1.87 16.09 -29.87
C HIS A 931 -0.83 15.57 -28.87
N GLN A 932 0.39 15.25 -29.35
CA GLN A 932 1.45 14.66 -28.52
C GLN A 932 1.77 15.44 -27.23
N ALA A 933 1.53 16.76 -27.21
CA ALA A 933 1.68 17.61 -26.01
C ALA A 933 0.80 17.18 -24.82
N GLY A 934 -0.31 16.48 -25.07
CA GLY A 934 -1.18 15.90 -24.05
C GLY A 934 -0.68 14.57 -23.45
N THR A 935 0.40 13.98 -23.98
CA THR A 935 0.91 12.67 -23.53
C THR A 935 2.29 12.74 -22.89
N VAL A 936 2.48 11.99 -21.80
CA VAL A 936 3.70 12.01 -20.96
C VAL A 936 4.92 11.37 -21.63
N GLN A 937 4.73 10.54 -22.68
CA GLN A 937 5.81 9.83 -23.38
C GLN A 937 5.64 9.92 -24.90
N PRO A 938 6.72 10.10 -25.68
CA PRO A 938 6.64 10.12 -27.15
C PRO A 938 6.39 8.71 -27.71
N LEU A 939 5.30 8.54 -28.48
CA LEU A 939 4.86 7.25 -29.02
C LEU A 939 5.70 6.72 -30.21
N GLU A 940 6.58 7.57 -30.74
CA GLU A 940 6.99 7.55 -32.15
C GLU A 940 7.75 6.28 -32.58
N PHE A 941 8.57 5.71 -31.70
CA PHE A 941 9.48 4.61 -32.05
C PHE A 941 8.85 3.22 -32.13
N GLN A 942 7.62 3.02 -31.65
CA GLN A 942 7.01 1.68 -31.57
C GLN A 942 5.56 1.60 -32.07
N LEU A 943 4.80 2.70 -32.06
CA LEU A 943 3.42 2.68 -32.54
C LEU A 943 3.32 2.30 -34.02
N SER A 944 4.21 2.80 -34.88
CA SER A 944 4.25 2.47 -36.31
C SER A 944 4.32 0.95 -36.57
N SER A 945 5.18 0.23 -35.84
CA SER A 945 5.31 -1.23 -35.96
C SER A 945 4.08 -1.97 -35.44
N LEU A 946 3.45 -1.50 -34.36
CA LEU A 946 2.18 -2.05 -33.87
C LEU A 946 1.04 -1.86 -34.88
N ILE A 947 0.98 -0.72 -35.58
CA ILE A 947 -0.02 -0.44 -36.61
C ILE A 947 0.20 -1.29 -37.86
N ASP A 948 1.45 -1.55 -38.25
CA ASP A 948 1.76 -2.50 -39.32
C ASP A 948 1.39 -3.95 -38.95
N ALA A 949 1.68 -4.36 -37.71
CA ALA A 949 1.25 -5.66 -37.18
C ALA A 949 -0.29 -5.76 -37.08
N LEU A 950 -0.99 -4.68 -36.73
CA LEU A 950 -2.45 -4.60 -36.69
C LEU A 950 -3.03 -4.74 -38.10
N GLU A 951 -2.50 -4.03 -39.10
CA GLU A 951 -2.99 -4.21 -40.46
C GLU A 951 -2.73 -5.63 -40.99
N GLN A 952 -1.60 -6.24 -40.64
CA GLN A 952 -1.36 -7.65 -40.96
C GLN A 952 -2.38 -8.57 -40.27
N TRP A 953 -2.64 -8.38 -38.98
CA TRP A 953 -3.64 -9.13 -38.20
C TRP A 953 -5.04 -9.00 -38.83
N LEU A 954 -5.46 -7.78 -39.18
CA LEU A 954 -6.71 -7.47 -39.90
C LEU A 954 -6.76 -8.04 -41.33
N ASN A 955 -5.62 -8.39 -41.91
CA ASN A 955 -5.54 -9.00 -43.24
C ASN A 955 -5.57 -10.53 -43.21
N GLU A 956 -5.03 -11.15 -42.15
CA GLU A 956 -5.04 -12.59 -41.89
C GLU A 956 -6.38 -13.06 -41.32
N ASN A 957 -6.90 -12.36 -40.30
CA ASN A 957 -8.08 -12.76 -39.57
C ASN A 957 -9.37 -12.30 -40.26
N ASN A 958 -9.99 -13.21 -41.02
CA ASN A 958 -11.38 -13.06 -41.50
C ASN A 958 -12.43 -13.09 -40.36
N HIS A 959 -12.01 -13.10 -39.08
CA HIS A 959 -12.85 -13.36 -37.91
C HIS A 959 -13.82 -12.24 -37.54
N ILE A 960 -13.53 -10.98 -37.91
CA ILE A 960 -14.40 -9.81 -37.64
C ILE A 960 -15.85 -10.02 -38.14
N ASN A 961 -16.07 -10.92 -39.10
CA ASN A 961 -17.30 -10.99 -39.89
C ASN A 961 -17.97 -12.38 -39.91
N GLN A 962 -18.00 -13.10 -38.79
CA GLN A 962 -18.86 -14.29 -38.67
C GLN A 962 -20.33 -13.96 -38.33
N SER A 963 -20.61 -12.77 -37.79
CA SER A 963 -21.97 -12.35 -37.38
C SER A 963 -22.61 -11.28 -38.28
N SER A 964 -21.81 -10.40 -38.89
CA SER A 964 -22.28 -9.31 -39.74
C SER A 964 -22.55 -9.75 -41.19
N PRO A 965 -23.56 -9.19 -41.89
CA PRO A 965 -23.80 -9.49 -43.29
C PRO A 965 -22.63 -9.00 -44.17
N SER A 966 -22.27 -9.79 -45.18
CA SER A 966 -20.99 -9.67 -45.91
C SER A 966 -20.75 -8.37 -46.71
N HIS A 967 -21.71 -7.45 -46.76
CA HIS A 967 -21.52 -6.10 -47.29
C HIS A 967 -20.87 -5.17 -46.26
N THR A 968 -21.48 -5.06 -45.07
CA THR A 968 -20.98 -4.26 -43.94
C THR A 968 -19.55 -4.63 -43.58
N ALA A 969 -19.25 -5.93 -43.57
CA ALA A 969 -17.92 -6.51 -43.43
C ALA A 969 -16.80 -5.88 -44.29
N ALA A 970 -17.12 -5.52 -45.54
CA ALA A 970 -16.17 -4.94 -46.48
C ALA A 970 -16.01 -3.44 -46.26
N GLU A 971 -17.10 -2.74 -45.92
CA GLU A 971 -17.15 -1.31 -45.65
C GLU A 971 -16.43 -0.97 -44.34
N GLU A 972 -16.66 -1.77 -43.29
CA GLU A 972 -15.93 -1.72 -42.02
C GLU A 972 -14.43 -1.94 -42.22
N ARG A 973 -14.03 -3.02 -42.92
CA ARG A 973 -12.61 -3.31 -43.19
C ARG A 973 -11.93 -2.23 -44.03
N GLN A 974 -12.66 -1.60 -44.96
CA GLN A 974 -12.15 -0.47 -45.74
C GLN A 974 -12.01 0.80 -44.87
N THR A 975 -12.92 1.02 -43.93
CA THR A 975 -12.88 2.13 -42.95
C THR A 975 -11.71 1.98 -41.98
N LEU A 976 -11.48 0.77 -41.45
CA LEU A 976 -10.31 0.45 -40.62
C LEU A 976 -8.99 0.72 -41.36
N LYS A 977 -8.89 0.31 -42.64
CA LYS A 977 -7.71 0.61 -43.48
C LYS A 977 -7.51 2.11 -43.74
N ALA A 978 -8.59 2.87 -43.94
CA ALA A 978 -8.50 4.33 -44.09
C ALA A 978 -8.02 5.00 -42.79
N SER A 979 -8.46 4.50 -41.63
CA SER A 979 -8.02 5.00 -40.31
C SER A 979 -6.55 4.67 -40.04
N ILE A 980 -6.12 3.44 -40.34
CA ILE A 980 -4.70 3.01 -40.28
C ILE A 980 -3.82 3.87 -41.18
N GLN A 981 -4.25 4.14 -42.42
CA GLN A 981 -3.50 5.00 -43.33
C GLN A 981 -3.43 6.45 -42.81
N SER A 982 -4.53 6.99 -42.30
CA SER A 982 -4.58 8.33 -41.68
C SER A 982 -3.62 8.46 -40.50
N LEU A 983 -3.50 7.40 -39.69
CA LEU A 983 -2.55 7.34 -38.56
C LEU A 983 -1.09 7.26 -39.05
N ARG A 984 -0.79 6.45 -40.08
CA ARG A 984 0.54 6.44 -40.72
C ARG A 984 0.93 7.78 -41.32
N ASP A 985 0.00 8.49 -41.98
CA ASP A 985 0.26 9.81 -42.58
C ASP A 985 0.45 10.91 -41.51
N CYS A 986 -0.13 10.72 -40.32
CA CYS A 986 0.14 11.53 -39.14
C CYS A 986 1.54 11.24 -38.57
N LEU A 987 1.83 9.98 -38.22
CA LEU A 987 3.09 9.54 -37.60
C LEU A 987 4.33 9.74 -38.48
N SER A 988 4.17 9.75 -39.81
CA SER A 988 5.27 10.01 -40.75
C SER A 988 5.53 11.50 -41.03
N GLY A 989 4.84 12.42 -40.32
CA GLY A 989 4.93 13.86 -40.53
C GLY A 989 4.40 14.34 -41.89
N ARG A 990 3.79 13.46 -42.69
CA ARG A 990 3.29 13.78 -44.04
C ARG A 990 2.03 14.63 -44.02
N SER A 991 1.31 14.65 -42.89
CA SER A 991 0.21 15.58 -42.61
C SER A 991 0.68 17.00 -42.25
N ALA A 992 1.76 17.49 -42.86
CA ALA A 992 2.34 18.83 -42.65
C ALA A 992 1.52 19.97 -43.30
N ALA A 993 0.20 19.96 -43.05
CA ALA A 993 -0.78 20.84 -43.70
C ALA A 993 -1.80 21.43 -42.70
N PHE A 994 -1.41 21.58 -41.43
CA PHE A 994 -2.15 22.35 -40.42
C PHE A 994 -1.25 23.49 -39.89
N PRO A 995 -1.73 24.75 -39.85
CA PRO A 995 -1.05 25.80 -39.14
C PRO A 995 -1.22 25.61 -37.62
N SER A 996 -0.20 26.01 -36.86
CA SER A 996 -0.26 26.30 -35.43
C SER A 996 -1.13 27.53 -35.15
#